data_AF-A0A3D0TS62-F1
#
_entry.id   AF-A0A3D0TS62-F1
#
_cell.length_a   1.000
_cell.length_b   1.000
_cell.length_c   1.000
_cell.angle_alpha   90.00
_cell.angle_beta   90.00
_cell.angle_gamma   90.00
#
_symmetry.space_group_name_H-M   'P 1'
#
loop_
_entity.id
_entity.type
_entity.pdbx_description
1 polymer ?
#
loop_
_entity_poly.entity_id
_entity_poly.type
_entity_poly.pdbx_seq_one_letter_code
_entity_poly.pdbx_strand_id
1 'polypeptide(L)'
;PIYALTLDDGSVVRTTANHKFRLRNGAYREVRDLKHGDSLFIITKYEASIKDIFPTANSNSQNYWWVNRGGLVGNDAEHRLIASFHYNTTIPKSYVVHHKDRNAENNAPGNLKILSKVDHDALHTDFMAGDKNPMRRAAYEWSDEKWAEYKLKHSNNNKGERNKNFSGVTDNELQHHAMKLTRLTGGRFSNRNWIEYAKANNLPQSFCKWRRDHLGGVLGLAKWAALELSFENIDADPRIAASYKKYTALGYDCEITNNQFFIMKCCEVCSKIFRTTISTRECGICSISCGLAKKWTDTDFRKKTLLKIKATHDSYRGEMREKQAEVYSDLVFNLGRAPLKEEWKRACRQRGISFEISRSSSPFLSYADLKEAASRVNHKVVSVSLVGYEDVYNGTVDEFHNFFVGGFAGVTRNGKRKFVYLNNPQCGEIILQSKQFCNLTEIVARPEDTKESLRRKVRLATILGTFQSTLTYFPYLSAEWKEHCERERLLGVSITGQWDSPRVRTPEVLNALREEAITVNTEFAAKFGINPSTAITCVKPSGTLSQMVDSSSGMHPRHAPYYIRRIRISATDSLFKMLKDQGVPNFPEVGQTREDANTFVLEFPVTAPLHSVFKNDVSALEQLEHWKIVRNCYTEHNPSVTISVGENEWIAVADWLYKNWNIVCGLSFLPRDNHVYRLAPYEEIDEAKYETLRKHWEHVDFSKIMAYEKADEQDLKRELACAGGVCEI
;
A
#
# COMPACT_ATOMS: atom_id res chain seq x y z
N PRO A 1 -18.33 4.89 -29.04
CA PRO A 1 -19.49 4.02 -28.73
C PRO A 1 -19.64 3.80 -27.22
N ILE A 2 -20.82 4.14 -26.69
CA ILE A 2 -21.19 3.98 -25.29
C ILE A 2 -22.09 2.75 -25.16
N TYR A 3 -21.80 1.90 -24.19
CA TYR A 3 -22.59 0.74 -23.81
C TYR A 3 -23.28 0.98 -22.47
N ALA A 4 -24.49 0.45 -22.32
CA ALA A 4 -25.15 0.27 -21.04
C ALA A 4 -24.94 -1.17 -20.57
N LEU A 5 -24.43 -1.31 -19.35
CA LEU A 5 -24.22 -2.57 -18.65
C LEU A 5 -25.26 -2.71 -17.54
N THR A 6 -26.19 -3.64 -17.70
CA THR A 6 -27.25 -3.93 -16.71
C THR A 6 -26.84 -5.10 -15.82
N LEU A 7 -26.98 -4.95 -14.51
CA LEU A 7 -26.63 -5.97 -13.50
C LEU A 7 -27.88 -6.65 -12.90
N ASP A 8 -27.69 -7.73 -12.15
CA ASP A 8 -28.77 -8.55 -11.55
C ASP A 8 -29.47 -7.91 -10.34
N ASP A 9 -28.94 -6.79 -9.84
CA ASP A 9 -29.62 -5.85 -8.94
C ASP A 9 -30.49 -4.81 -9.67
N GLY A 10 -30.45 -4.78 -11.01
CA GLY A 10 -31.16 -3.81 -11.85
C GLY A 10 -30.43 -2.49 -12.09
N SER A 11 -29.23 -2.30 -11.54
CA SER A 11 -28.41 -1.11 -11.81
C SER A 11 -27.86 -1.11 -13.24
N VAL A 12 -27.62 0.09 -13.80
CA VAL A 12 -27.16 0.28 -15.18
C VAL A 12 -25.96 1.23 -15.21
N VAL A 13 -24.83 0.78 -15.75
CA VAL A 13 -23.61 1.59 -15.92
C VAL A 13 -23.43 1.95 -17.39
N ARG A 14 -23.47 3.25 -17.73
CA ARG A 14 -23.07 3.76 -19.06
C ARG A 14 -21.56 3.93 -19.11
N THR A 15 -20.88 3.36 -20.10
CA THR A 15 -19.42 3.56 -20.26
C THR A 15 -18.93 3.24 -21.67
N THR A 16 -17.68 3.61 -21.99
CA THR A 16 -17.10 3.39 -23.32
C THR A 16 -16.89 1.90 -23.62
N ALA A 17 -17.00 1.52 -24.89
CA ALA A 17 -16.89 0.13 -25.36
C ALA A 17 -15.62 -0.62 -24.90
N ASN A 18 -14.52 0.10 -24.64
CA ASN A 18 -13.22 -0.40 -24.20
C ASN A 18 -12.99 -0.31 -22.68
N HIS A 19 -13.94 0.23 -21.90
CA HIS A 19 -13.81 0.36 -20.45
C HIS A 19 -13.79 -1.02 -19.78
N LYS A 20 -12.79 -1.26 -18.92
CA LYS A 20 -12.50 -2.59 -18.36
C LYS A 20 -13.03 -2.72 -16.94
N PHE A 21 -14.06 -3.54 -16.77
CA PHE A 21 -14.48 -4.01 -15.46
C PHE A 21 -13.58 -5.17 -15.01
N ARG A 22 -13.24 -5.17 -13.72
CA ARG A 22 -12.66 -6.34 -13.07
C ARG A 22 -13.77 -7.36 -12.79
N LEU A 23 -13.47 -8.64 -12.95
CA LEU A 23 -14.34 -9.78 -12.63
C LEU A 23 -13.95 -10.38 -11.27
N ARG A 24 -14.89 -11.04 -10.59
CA ARG A 24 -14.68 -11.58 -9.23
C ARG A 24 -13.56 -12.65 -9.18
N ASN A 25 -13.22 -13.27 -10.30
CA ASN A 25 -12.05 -14.15 -10.44
C ASN A 25 -10.70 -13.42 -10.67
N GLY A 26 -10.67 -12.08 -10.57
CA GLY A 26 -9.49 -11.23 -10.70
C GLY A 26 -9.17 -10.78 -12.13
N ALA A 27 -9.70 -11.44 -13.17
CA ALA A 27 -9.50 -11.04 -14.56
C ALA A 27 -10.21 -9.71 -14.89
N TYR A 28 -9.84 -9.04 -15.98
CA TYR A 28 -10.54 -7.85 -16.49
C TYR A 28 -11.17 -8.15 -17.85
N ARG A 29 -12.37 -7.61 -18.10
CA ARG A 29 -13.03 -7.63 -19.42
C ARG A 29 -13.57 -6.25 -19.79
N GLU A 30 -13.52 -5.94 -21.07
CA GLU A 30 -14.13 -4.72 -21.61
C GLU A 30 -15.66 -4.86 -21.58
N VAL A 31 -16.39 -3.75 -21.37
CA VAL A 31 -17.86 -3.76 -21.19
C VAL A 31 -18.59 -4.52 -22.31
N ARG A 32 -18.12 -4.40 -23.55
CA ARG A 32 -18.66 -5.05 -24.75
C ARG A 32 -18.47 -6.57 -24.80
N ASP A 33 -17.51 -7.10 -24.03
CA ASP A 33 -17.14 -8.53 -23.97
C ASP A 33 -17.66 -9.22 -22.69
N LEU A 34 -18.37 -8.49 -21.83
CA LEU A 34 -19.14 -9.03 -20.72
C LEU A 34 -20.38 -9.76 -21.26
N LYS A 35 -20.70 -10.90 -20.64
CA LYS A 35 -21.80 -11.78 -21.04
C LYS A 35 -22.79 -11.97 -19.90
N HIS A 36 -24.04 -12.27 -20.24
CA HIS A 36 -25.06 -12.69 -19.28
C HIS A 36 -24.52 -13.82 -18.37
N GLY A 37 -24.36 -13.52 -17.08
CA GLY A 37 -23.82 -14.42 -16.06
C GLY A 37 -22.38 -14.18 -15.61
N ASP A 38 -21.64 -13.24 -16.22
CA ASP A 38 -20.32 -12.83 -15.72
C ASP A 38 -20.43 -12.10 -14.38
N SER A 39 -19.70 -12.56 -13.36
CA SER A 39 -19.63 -11.93 -12.04
C SER A 39 -18.57 -10.84 -11.97
N LEU A 40 -18.97 -9.58 -11.74
CA LEU A 40 -18.04 -8.47 -11.56
C LEU A 40 -17.33 -8.51 -10.19
N PHE A 41 -16.10 -8.00 -10.14
CA PHE A 41 -15.45 -7.63 -8.88
C PHE A 41 -15.88 -6.22 -8.53
N ILE A 42 -16.64 -6.12 -7.45
CA ILE A 42 -17.09 -4.86 -6.87
C ILE A 42 -16.15 -4.39 -5.76
N ILE A 43 -16.12 -3.07 -5.57
CA ILE A 43 -15.68 -2.45 -4.33
C ILE A 43 -16.90 -1.68 -3.80
N THR A 44 -17.52 -2.16 -2.72
CA THR A 44 -18.65 -1.45 -2.11
C THR A 44 -18.11 -0.39 -1.16
N LYS A 45 -18.32 0.88 -1.49
CA LYS A 45 -18.18 2.00 -0.57
C LYS A 45 -19.50 2.22 0.17
N TYR A 46 -19.45 2.36 1.50
CA TYR A 46 -20.62 2.62 2.32
C TYR A 46 -20.25 3.28 3.67
N GLU A 47 -21.24 3.90 4.32
CA GLU A 47 -21.09 4.47 5.65
C GLU A 47 -21.40 3.44 6.75
N ALA A 48 -20.60 3.45 7.83
CA ALA A 48 -20.90 2.72 9.06
C ALA A 48 -20.06 3.26 10.23
N SER A 49 -20.54 3.11 11.48
CA SER A 49 -19.69 3.32 12.64
C SER A 49 -18.73 2.13 12.87
N ILE A 50 -17.68 2.35 13.66
CA ILE A 50 -16.75 1.28 14.07
C ILE A 50 -17.50 0.13 14.77
N LYS A 51 -18.62 0.41 15.42
CA LYS A 51 -19.43 -0.57 16.16
C LYS A 51 -20.27 -1.45 15.24
N ASP A 52 -20.72 -0.93 14.11
CA ASP A 52 -21.54 -1.68 13.15
C ASP A 52 -20.65 -2.66 12.35
N ILE A 53 -19.43 -2.23 12.01
CA ILE A 53 -18.41 -3.09 11.41
C ILE A 53 -17.86 -4.12 12.41
N PHE A 54 -17.71 -3.73 13.67
CA PHE A 54 -17.19 -4.59 14.75
C PHE A 54 -18.14 -4.60 15.95
N PRO A 55 -19.18 -5.46 15.98
CA PRO A 55 -20.20 -5.48 17.05
C PRO A 55 -19.67 -5.71 18.48
N THR A 56 -18.43 -6.18 18.63
CA THR A 56 -17.75 -6.33 19.92
C THR A 56 -16.85 -5.14 20.30
N ALA A 57 -16.76 -4.10 19.47
CA ALA A 57 -16.00 -2.90 19.75
C ALA A 57 -16.77 -1.99 20.72
N ASN A 58 -16.15 -1.65 21.84
CA ASN A 58 -16.69 -0.67 22.79
C ASN A 58 -16.41 0.76 22.29
N SER A 59 -17.09 1.16 21.21
CA SER A 59 -16.92 2.44 20.54
C SER A 59 -18.28 3.07 20.22
N ASN A 60 -18.39 4.38 20.41
CA ASN A 60 -19.48 5.22 19.91
C ASN A 60 -18.88 6.22 18.92
N SER A 61 -18.40 5.75 17.77
CA SER A 61 -17.81 6.62 16.76
C SER A 61 -18.87 7.29 15.88
N GLN A 62 -18.47 8.33 15.15
CA GLN A 62 -19.17 8.76 13.94
C GLN A 62 -19.18 7.63 12.88
N ASN A 63 -19.98 7.81 11.83
CA ASN A 63 -19.81 7.04 10.58
C ASN A 63 -18.44 7.34 9.97
N TYR A 64 -17.88 6.37 9.25
CA TYR A 64 -16.75 6.55 8.34
C TYR A 64 -17.11 5.93 6.99
N TRP A 65 -16.42 6.35 5.93
CA TRP A 65 -16.40 5.60 4.68
C TRP A 65 -15.61 4.29 4.85
N TRP A 66 -16.31 3.17 4.65
CA TRP A 66 -15.74 1.83 4.57
C TRP A 66 -15.75 1.33 3.14
N VAL A 67 -14.74 0.52 2.84
CA VAL A 67 -14.44 -0.03 1.53
C VAL A 67 -14.40 -1.55 1.68
N ASN A 68 -15.44 -2.23 1.22
CA ASN A 68 -15.44 -3.69 1.11
C ASN A 68 -14.85 -4.10 -0.24
N ARG A 69 -13.80 -4.92 -0.25
CA ARG A 69 -13.08 -5.35 -1.46
C ARG A 69 -13.64 -6.63 -2.10
N GLY A 70 -14.96 -6.81 -2.00
CA GLY A 70 -15.70 -7.99 -2.44
C GLY A 70 -15.67 -9.12 -1.41
N GLY A 71 -16.85 -9.69 -1.13
CA GLY A 71 -17.00 -10.82 -0.22
C GLY A 71 -17.41 -10.46 1.21
N LEU A 72 -17.71 -11.48 2.02
CA LEU A 72 -18.40 -11.32 3.31
C LEU A 72 -17.48 -10.95 4.50
N VAL A 73 -16.18 -10.80 4.27
CA VAL A 73 -15.17 -10.41 5.28
C VAL A 73 -14.08 -9.58 4.60
N GLY A 74 -13.91 -8.32 4.98
CA GLY A 74 -12.87 -7.45 4.40
C GLY A 74 -13.30 -5.99 4.24
N ASN A 75 -13.65 -5.35 5.35
CA ASN A 75 -14.05 -3.95 5.38
C ASN A 75 -12.86 -3.10 5.84
N ASP A 76 -12.26 -2.36 4.92
CA ASP A 76 -11.14 -1.44 5.19
C ASP A 76 -11.66 0.00 5.31
N ALA A 77 -11.07 0.80 6.20
CA ALA A 77 -11.46 2.21 6.34
C ALA A 77 -10.79 3.05 5.23
N GLU A 78 -11.59 3.77 4.44
CA GLU A 78 -11.13 4.48 3.24
C GLU A 78 -9.98 5.46 3.54
N HIS A 79 -10.12 6.24 4.62
CA HIS A 79 -9.12 7.19 5.08
C HIS A 79 -7.77 6.55 5.41
N ARG A 80 -7.73 5.26 5.82
CA ARG A 80 -6.45 4.56 6.06
C ARG A 80 -5.79 4.16 4.76
N LEU A 81 -6.55 3.79 3.73
CA LEU A 81 -6.01 3.49 2.41
C LEU A 81 -5.43 4.75 1.77
N ILE A 82 -6.18 5.85 1.78
CA ILE A 82 -5.75 7.14 1.20
C ILE A 82 -4.54 7.71 1.97
N ALA A 83 -4.55 7.72 3.30
CA ALA A 83 -3.39 8.17 4.07
C ALA A 83 -2.16 7.26 3.88
N SER A 84 -2.35 5.95 3.70
CA SER A 84 -1.24 5.01 3.50
C SER A 84 -0.56 5.24 2.14
N PHE A 85 -1.35 5.58 1.11
CA PHE A 85 -0.85 6.01 -0.19
C PHE A 85 -0.17 7.39 -0.13
N HIS A 86 -0.87 8.42 0.39
CA HIS A 86 -0.39 9.80 0.42
C HIS A 86 0.91 10.00 1.22
N TYR A 87 1.06 9.31 2.34
CA TYR A 87 2.28 9.34 3.15
C TYR A 87 3.30 8.26 2.73
N ASN A 88 3.07 7.57 1.60
CA ASN A 88 3.86 6.45 1.05
C ASN A 88 4.37 5.47 2.13
N THR A 89 3.46 5.02 3.01
CA THR A 89 3.82 4.26 4.21
C THR A 89 2.73 3.31 4.67
N THR A 90 3.11 2.13 5.17
CA THR A 90 2.18 1.14 5.72
C THR A 90 1.80 1.52 7.16
N ILE A 91 0.66 2.17 7.35
CA ILE A 91 0.24 2.72 8.65
C ILE A 91 0.00 1.59 9.67
N PRO A 92 0.81 1.46 10.75
CA PRO A 92 0.68 0.37 11.70
C PRO A 92 -0.62 0.43 12.50
N LYS A 93 -1.02 -0.70 13.09
CA LYS A 93 -2.27 -0.80 13.90
C LYS A 93 -2.23 0.01 15.20
N SER A 94 -1.06 0.48 15.63
CA SER A 94 -0.85 1.38 16.79
C SER A 94 -1.02 2.86 16.45
N TYR A 95 -1.11 3.22 15.16
CA TYR A 95 -1.25 4.60 14.69
C TYR A 95 -2.70 4.89 14.25
N VAL A 96 -3.15 6.10 14.55
CA VAL A 96 -4.47 6.62 14.20
C VAL A 96 -4.33 7.54 13.00
N VAL A 97 -5.29 7.50 12.08
CA VAL A 97 -5.45 8.53 11.05
C VAL A 97 -6.52 9.49 11.54
N HIS A 98 -6.21 10.77 11.59
CA HIS A 98 -7.04 11.82 12.16
C HIS A 98 -7.43 12.83 11.10
N HIS A 99 -8.74 13.06 10.93
CA HIS A 99 -9.34 14.11 10.12
C HIS A 99 -9.21 15.45 10.84
N LYS A 100 -8.47 16.41 10.27
CA LYS A 100 -8.17 17.71 10.91
C LYS A 100 -9.44 18.54 11.14
N ASP A 101 -10.38 18.49 10.21
CA ASP A 101 -11.71 19.10 10.31
C ASP A 101 -12.70 18.33 11.21
N ARG A 102 -12.34 17.12 11.65
CA ARG A 102 -13.16 16.17 12.42
C ARG A 102 -14.40 15.66 11.69
N ASN A 103 -14.46 15.82 10.37
CA ASN A 103 -15.44 15.15 9.52
C ASN A 103 -14.85 13.82 9.04
N ALA A 104 -15.31 12.72 9.63
CA ALA A 104 -14.89 11.35 9.31
C ALA A 104 -15.13 10.90 7.85
N GLU A 105 -15.90 11.68 7.08
CA GLU A 105 -16.17 11.46 5.66
C GLU A 105 -15.20 12.23 4.72
N ASN A 106 -14.57 13.31 5.20
CA ASN A 106 -13.68 14.14 4.38
C ASN A 106 -12.29 13.51 4.23
N ASN A 107 -12.18 12.57 3.30
CA ASN A 107 -10.96 11.80 3.10
C ASN A 107 -9.96 12.42 2.12
N ALA A 108 -10.06 13.74 1.85
CA ALA A 108 -9.06 14.47 1.07
C ALA A 108 -7.66 14.31 1.71
N PRO A 109 -6.59 13.99 0.95
CA PRO A 109 -5.27 13.66 1.52
C PRO A 109 -4.75 14.72 2.50
N GLY A 110 -4.88 16.00 2.15
CA GLY A 110 -4.49 17.13 2.99
C GLY A 110 -5.32 17.33 4.27
N ASN A 111 -6.49 16.72 4.41
CA ASN A 111 -7.27 16.71 5.67
C ASN A 111 -6.80 15.62 6.64
N LEU A 112 -6.15 14.57 6.14
CA LEU A 112 -5.71 13.45 6.96
C LEU A 112 -4.37 13.76 7.65
N LYS A 113 -4.16 13.20 8.84
CA LYS A 113 -2.88 13.22 9.56
C LYS A 113 -2.65 11.88 10.27
N ILE A 114 -1.48 11.27 10.07
CA ILE A 114 -1.06 10.11 10.85
C ILE A 114 -0.54 10.61 12.22
N LEU A 115 -1.03 10.00 13.30
CA LEU A 115 -0.62 10.27 14.69
C LEU A 115 -0.38 8.95 15.42
N SER A 116 0.51 8.92 16.41
CA SER A 116 0.50 7.80 17.37
C SER A 116 -0.77 7.87 18.22
N LYS A 117 -1.15 6.76 18.85
CA LYS A 117 -2.27 6.75 19.79
C LYS A 117 -2.08 7.73 20.96
N VAL A 118 -0.83 8.02 21.36
CA VAL A 118 -0.53 8.98 22.44
C VAL A 118 -0.78 10.41 21.96
N ASP A 119 -0.25 10.80 20.80
CA ASP A 119 -0.40 12.17 20.26
C ASP A 119 -1.85 12.48 19.92
N HIS A 120 -2.57 11.49 19.39
CA HIS A 120 -4.00 11.58 19.13
C HIS A 120 -4.81 11.81 20.41
N ASP A 121 -4.51 11.07 21.48
CA ASP A 121 -5.27 11.19 22.73
C ASP A 121 -4.87 12.42 23.54
N ALA A 122 -3.62 12.90 23.42
CA ALA A 122 -3.20 14.21 23.93
C ALA A 122 -3.98 15.35 23.24
N LEU A 123 -4.04 15.34 21.90
CA LEU A 123 -4.82 16.31 21.11
C LEU A 123 -6.29 16.36 21.57
N HIS A 124 -6.94 15.21 21.77
CA HIS A 124 -8.31 15.17 22.28
C HIS A 124 -8.44 15.56 23.77
N THR A 125 -7.40 15.36 24.57
CA THR A 125 -7.36 15.78 25.98
C THR A 125 -7.36 17.31 26.07
N ASP A 126 -6.56 18.00 25.26
CA ASP A 126 -6.54 19.47 25.19
C ASP A 126 -7.90 20.05 24.75
N PHE A 127 -8.63 19.34 23.89
CA PHE A 127 -10.00 19.72 23.50
C PHE A 127 -11.09 19.30 24.51
N MET A 128 -10.81 18.45 25.49
CA MET A 128 -11.72 18.04 26.57
C MET A 128 -11.34 18.58 27.96
N ALA A 129 -10.33 19.45 28.05
CA ALA A 129 -9.93 20.14 29.26
C ALA A 129 -10.89 21.28 29.63
N GLY A 130 -10.97 21.59 30.93
CA GLY A 130 -11.81 22.66 31.47
C GLY A 130 -13.30 22.49 31.14
N ASP A 131 -13.96 23.58 30.77
CA ASP A 131 -15.41 23.60 30.50
C ASP A 131 -15.80 22.98 29.16
N LYS A 132 -14.82 22.56 28.34
CA LYS A 132 -15.06 21.74 27.14
C LYS A 132 -15.35 20.28 27.50
N ASN A 133 -15.09 19.86 28.73
CA ASN A 133 -15.24 18.48 29.19
C ASN A 133 -16.70 17.98 29.05
N PRO A 134 -16.95 16.86 28.33
CA PRO A 134 -18.31 16.36 28.10
C PRO A 134 -19.12 16.09 29.37
N MET A 135 -18.50 15.75 30.51
CA MET A 135 -19.21 15.51 31.78
C MET A 135 -19.49 16.79 32.58
N ARG A 136 -18.72 17.88 32.38
CA ARG A 136 -19.14 19.22 32.84
C ARG A 136 -20.30 19.71 31.99
N ARG A 137 -20.16 19.62 30.66
CA ARG A 137 -21.20 20.01 29.70
C ARG A 137 -22.52 19.27 29.90
N ALA A 138 -22.47 17.97 30.17
CA ALA A 138 -23.67 17.17 30.43
C ALA A 138 -24.48 17.60 31.67
N ALA A 139 -23.92 18.39 32.60
CA ALA A 139 -24.66 18.95 33.73
C ALA A 139 -25.61 20.11 33.33
N TYR A 140 -25.50 20.63 32.11
CA TYR A 140 -26.40 21.66 31.55
C TYR A 140 -26.88 21.37 30.11
N GLU A 141 -26.33 20.37 29.42
CA GLU A 141 -26.72 19.94 28.06
C GLU A 141 -27.56 18.66 28.03
N TRP A 142 -27.76 17.95 29.14
CA TRP A 142 -28.56 16.72 29.19
C TRP A 142 -29.79 16.93 30.09
N SER A 143 -30.94 16.40 29.67
CA SER A 143 -32.16 16.42 30.49
C SER A 143 -32.09 15.41 31.65
N ASP A 144 -32.92 15.63 32.67
CA ASP A 144 -32.96 14.78 33.86
C ASP A 144 -33.32 13.32 33.56
N GLU A 145 -34.13 13.03 32.55
CA GLU A 145 -34.45 11.65 32.16
C GLU A 145 -33.20 10.94 31.62
N LYS A 146 -32.43 11.63 30.77
CA LYS A 146 -31.17 11.12 30.20
C LYS A 146 -30.12 10.90 31.29
N TRP A 147 -30.06 11.79 32.28
CA TRP A 147 -29.19 11.67 33.45
C TRP A 147 -29.63 10.53 34.39
N ALA A 148 -30.93 10.31 34.56
CA ALA A 148 -31.51 9.19 35.30
C ALA A 148 -31.23 7.85 34.60
N GLU A 149 -31.41 7.76 33.29
CA GLU A 149 -31.19 6.54 32.49
C GLU A 149 -29.73 6.06 32.57
N TYR A 150 -28.77 7.00 32.51
CA TYR A 150 -27.34 6.73 32.71
C TYR A 150 -27.05 6.10 34.09
N LYS A 151 -27.57 6.69 35.16
CA LYS A 151 -27.43 6.15 36.53
C LYS A 151 -28.07 4.76 36.66
N LEU A 152 -29.25 4.56 36.06
CA LEU A 152 -29.98 3.30 36.08
C LEU A 152 -29.25 2.17 35.32
N LYS A 153 -28.63 2.48 34.17
CA LYS A 153 -27.74 1.55 33.44
C LYS A 153 -26.53 1.17 34.29
N HIS A 154 -25.87 2.14 34.93
CA HIS A 154 -24.69 1.87 35.74
C HIS A 154 -25.00 0.99 36.97
N SER A 155 -26.16 1.19 37.61
CA SER A 155 -26.65 0.33 38.70
C SER A 155 -26.99 -1.09 38.21
N ASN A 156 -27.76 -1.23 37.13
CA ASN A 156 -28.16 -2.54 36.60
C ASN A 156 -26.98 -3.42 36.15
N ASN A 157 -25.89 -2.83 35.69
CA ASN A 157 -24.68 -3.57 35.30
C ASN A 157 -23.94 -4.22 36.48
N ASN A 158 -24.21 -3.83 37.73
CA ASN A 158 -23.45 -4.24 38.92
C ASN A 158 -24.25 -5.07 39.95
N LYS A 159 -25.48 -5.52 39.63
CA LYS A 159 -26.38 -6.21 40.58
C LYS A 159 -26.35 -7.75 40.49
N GLY A 160 -26.82 -8.41 41.55
CA GLY A 160 -26.98 -9.87 41.63
C GLY A 160 -25.64 -10.62 41.66
N GLU A 161 -25.58 -11.82 41.06
CA GLU A 161 -24.37 -12.66 40.97
C GLU A 161 -23.19 -12.01 40.23
N ARG A 162 -23.44 -10.89 39.53
CA ARG A 162 -22.39 -10.08 38.88
C ARG A 162 -21.68 -9.15 39.87
N ASN A 163 -22.23 -8.94 41.06
CA ASN A 163 -21.49 -8.41 42.21
C ASN A 163 -20.50 -9.49 42.67
N LYS A 164 -19.22 -9.12 42.75
CA LYS A 164 -18.04 -10.00 42.91
C LYS A 164 -17.94 -10.72 44.27
N ASN A 165 -19.01 -10.70 45.08
CA ASN A 165 -19.03 -11.08 46.50
C ASN A 165 -20.17 -12.02 46.90
N PHE A 166 -21.04 -12.46 45.97
CA PHE A 166 -22.17 -13.36 46.27
C PHE A 166 -21.74 -14.85 46.31
N SER A 167 -22.38 -15.67 47.14
CA SER A 167 -21.93 -17.06 47.40
C SER A 167 -23.02 -18.15 47.43
N GLY A 168 -24.28 -17.85 47.07
CA GLY A 168 -25.31 -18.87 46.80
C GLY A 168 -25.83 -19.76 47.93
N VAL A 169 -25.42 -19.57 49.20
CA VAL A 169 -25.85 -20.40 50.35
C VAL A 169 -26.03 -19.51 51.60
N THR A 170 -26.98 -19.85 52.48
CA THR A 170 -27.30 -19.11 53.72
C THR A 170 -26.55 -19.63 54.95
N ASP A 171 -26.57 -18.86 56.03
CA ASP A 171 -25.77 -19.10 57.24
C ASP A 171 -26.35 -20.20 58.14
N ASN A 172 -27.68 -20.31 58.22
CA ASN A 172 -28.37 -21.36 59.00
C ASN A 172 -28.14 -22.75 58.40
N GLU A 173 -28.08 -22.85 57.06
CA GLU A 173 -27.75 -24.09 56.36
C GLU A 173 -26.34 -24.57 56.72
N LEU A 174 -25.37 -23.64 56.80
CA LEU A 174 -23.99 -23.94 57.18
C LEU A 174 -23.88 -24.41 58.64
N GLN A 175 -24.66 -23.83 59.56
CA GLN A 175 -24.73 -24.30 60.96
C GLN A 175 -25.30 -25.72 61.08
N HIS A 176 -26.40 -26.04 60.39
CA HIS A 176 -26.97 -27.40 60.38
C HIS A 176 -25.99 -28.44 59.83
N HIS A 177 -25.26 -28.08 58.77
CA HIS A 177 -24.21 -28.91 58.19
C HIS A 177 -23.00 -29.08 59.13
N ALA A 178 -22.65 -28.08 59.94
CA ALA A 178 -21.60 -28.22 60.96
C ALA A 178 -22.00 -29.20 62.07
N MET A 179 -23.21 -29.12 62.61
CA MET A 179 -23.68 -30.05 63.65
C MET A 179 -23.75 -31.50 63.15
N LYS A 180 -24.14 -31.72 61.89
CA LYS A 180 -24.04 -33.04 61.25
C LYS A 180 -22.60 -33.56 61.19
N LEU A 181 -21.64 -32.71 60.80
CA LEU A 181 -20.25 -33.10 60.73
C LEU A 181 -19.67 -33.45 62.11
N THR A 182 -19.93 -32.64 63.16
CA THR A 182 -19.45 -32.94 64.52
C THR A 182 -19.90 -34.32 65.01
N ARG A 183 -21.18 -34.67 64.77
CA ARG A 183 -21.73 -35.99 65.13
C ARG A 183 -21.07 -37.12 64.35
N LEU A 184 -20.78 -36.91 63.07
CA LEU A 184 -20.06 -37.88 62.23
C LEU A 184 -18.58 -38.02 62.60
N THR A 185 -17.95 -37.01 63.21
CA THR A 185 -16.54 -37.05 63.64
C THR A 185 -16.35 -37.41 65.11
N GLY A 186 -17.43 -37.69 65.86
CA GLY A 186 -17.35 -38.08 67.29
C GLY A 186 -16.72 -37.04 68.21
N GLY A 187 -16.76 -35.77 67.81
CA GLY A 187 -16.03 -34.68 68.48
C GLY A 187 -15.70 -33.53 67.54
N ARG A 188 -14.97 -32.53 68.05
CA ARG A 188 -14.70 -31.25 67.34
C ARG A 188 -13.96 -31.47 66.02
N PHE A 189 -14.68 -31.32 64.91
CA PHE A 189 -14.11 -31.50 63.57
C PHE A 189 -12.96 -30.52 63.27
N SER A 190 -11.97 -30.98 62.49
CA SER A 190 -10.87 -30.12 62.03
C SER A 190 -11.29 -29.26 60.83
N ASN A 191 -10.52 -28.21 60.54
CA ASN A 191 -10.71 -27.37 59.36
C ASN A 191 -10.64 -28.20 58.05
N ARG A 192 -9.86 -29.29 58.03
CA ARG A 192 -9.78 -30.22 56.89
C ARG A 192 -11.07 -31.06 56.75
N ASN A 193 -11.62 -31.59 57.84
CA ASN A 193 -12.89 -32.31 57.83
C ASN A 193 -14.02 -31.42 57.29
N TRP A 194 -14.06 -30.14 57.68
CA TRP A 194 -15.02 -29.19 57.12
C TRP A 194 -14.84 -29.00 55.63
N ILE A 195 -13.61 -28.78 55.16
CA ILE A 195 -13.33 -28.59 53.72
C ILE A 195 -13.73 -29.83 52.91
N GLU A 196 -13.47 -31.03 53.41
CA GLU A 196 -13.87 -32.29 52.77
C GLU A 196 -15.39 -32.46 52.74
N TYR A 197 -16.08 -32.26 53.87
CA TYR A 197 -17.54 -32.38 54.00
C TYR A 197 -18.30 -31.30 53.22
N ALA A 198 -17.90 -30.03 53.35
CA ALA A 198 -18.46 -28.91 52.61
C ALA A 198 -18.32 -29.14 51.09
N LYS A 199 -17.16 -29.65 50.65
CA LYS A 199 -16.93 -29.97 49.23
C LYS A 199 -17.80 -31.12 48.73
N ALA A 200 -18.03 -32.15 49.55
CA ALA A 200 -18.94 -33.26 49.22
C ALA A 200 -20.42 -32.80 49.15
N ASN A 201 -20.80 -31.78 49.91
CA ASN A 201 -22.16 -31.22 49.96
C ASN A 201 -22.32 -29.89 49.18
N ASN A 202 -21.33 -29.52 48.35
CA ASN A 202 -21.31 -28.32 47.51
C ASN A 202 -21.41 -26.95 48.25
N LEU A 203 -20.93 -26.89 49.49
CA LEU A 203 -20.97 -25.72 50.39
C LEU A 203 -19.66 -24.90 50.39
N PRO A 204 -19.70 -23.61 50.81
CA PRO A 204 -18.53 -22.78 51.10
C PRO A 204 -17.48 -23.42 52.03
N GLN A 205 -16.32 -23.77 51.46
CA GLN A 205 -15.15 -24.33 52.18
C GLN A 205 -14.42 -23.28 53.05
N SER A 206 -14.64 -21.99 52.82
CA SER A 206 -14.12 -20.88 53.62
C SER A 206 -15.04 -19.66 53.53
N PHE A 207 -15.08 -18.80 54.55
CA PHE A 207 -16.05 -17.70 54.65
C PHE A 207 -15.42 -16.32 54.40
N CYS A 208 -16.17 -15.42 53.73
CA CYS A 208 -15.80 -14.02 53.52
C CYS A 208 -15.79 -13.22 54.83
N LYS A 209 -15.34 -11.95 54.83
CA LYS A 209 -15.25 -11.13 56.06
C LYS A 209 -16.60 -11.06 56.81
N TRP A 210 -17.63 -10.52 56.17
CA TRP A 210 -18.97 -10.36 56.76
C TRP A 210 -19.53 -11.66 57.38
N ARG A 211 -19.34 -12.82 56.73
CA ARG A 211 -19.78 -14.13 57.26
C ARG A 211 -18.87 -14.68 58.38
N ARG A 212 -17.57 -14.36 58.39
CA ARG A 212 -16.70 -14.65 59.54
C ARG A 212 -17.07 -13.81 60.76
N ASP A 213 -17.48 -12.57 60.54
CA ASP A 213 -17.90 -11.64 61.59
C ASP A 213 -19.21 -12.10 62.28
N HIS A 214 -20.06 -12.91 61.60
CA HIS A 214 -21.29 -13.49 62.17
C HIS A 214 -21.17 -14.97 62.62
N LEU A 215 -20.33 -15.80 61.99
CA LEU A 215 -20.20 -17.24 62.31
C LEU A 215 -18.84 -17.64 62.94
N GLY A 216 -17.95 -16.69 63.24
CA GLY A 216 -16.62 -16.95 63.80
C GLY A 216 -15.64 -17.68 62.84
N GLY A 217 -16.01 -17.84 61.57
CA GLY A 217 -15.26 -18.66 60.61
C GLY A 217 -15.34 -20.16 60.90
N VAL A 218 -14.76 -21.00 60.05
CA VAL A 218 -14.86 -22.47 60.15
C VAL A 218 -14.40 -23.00 61.51
N LEU A 219 -13.36 -22.41 62.10
CA LEU A 219 -12.80 -22.84 63.39
C LEU A 219 -13.64 -22.36 64.59
N GLY A 220 -14.38 -21.25 64.44
CA GLY A 220 -15.42 -20.84 65.38
C GLY A 220 -16.66 -21.72 65.28
N LEU A 221 -17.15 -21.94 64.06
CA LEU A 221 -18.27 -22.82 63.74
C LEU A 221 -18.04 -24.26 64.24
N ALA A 222 -16.82 -24.79 64.09
CA ALA A 222 -16.42 -26.10 64.63
C ALA A 222 -16.41 -26.14 66.16
N LYS A 223 -15.99 -25.07 66.84
CA LYS A 223 -16.03 -24.97 68.30
C LYS A 223 -17.47 -24.86 68.81
N TRP A 224 -18.28 -23.98 68.23
CA TRP A 224 -19.69 -23.85 68.56
C TRP A 224 -20.43 -25.18 68.37
N ALA A 225 -20.35 -25.79 67.19
CA ALA A 225 -21.02 -27.07 66.91
C ALA A 225 -20.45 -28.27 67.70
N ALA A 226 -19.37 -28.11 68.47
CA ALA A 226 -18.86 -29.11 69.43
C ALA A 226 -19.15 -28.77 70.89
N LEU A 227 -19.51 -27.52 71.19
CA LEU A 227 -20.02 -27.07 72.48
C LEU A 227 -21.53 -27.37 72.59
N GLU A 228 -22.27 -27.09 71.51
CA GLU A 228 -23.69 -27.43 71.30
C GLU A 228 -23.94 -28.96 71.30
N LEU A 229 -22.88 -29.77 71.38
CA LEU A 229 -22.89 -31.25 71.35
C LEU A 229 -21.90 -31.93 72.35
N SER A 230 -21.16 -31.16 73.16
CA SER A 230 -20.31 -31.60 74.29
C SER A 230 -19.16 -32.63 74.02
N PHE A 231 -17.97 -32.20 73.52
CA PHE A 231 -16.79 -33.10 73.28
C PHE A 231 -15.36 -32.47 73.46
N GLU A 232 -14.31 -33.30 73.71
CA GLU A 232 -12.86 -32.96 73.90
C GLU A 232 -11.87 -33.69 72.89
N ASN A 233 -10.51 -33.66 73.01
CA ASN A 233 -9.45 -34.04 71.97
C ASN A 233 -7.98 -34.11 72.58
N ILE A 234 -6.78 -34.57 72.07
CA ILE A 234 -6.09 -35.11 70.83
C ILE A 234 -4.80 -35.96 71.22
N ASP A 235 -4.13 -36.78 70.34
CA ASP A 235 -2.81 -37.49 70.60
C ASP A 235 -2.00 -37.99 69.31
N ALA A 236 -0.67 -38.35 69.35
CA ALA A 236 0.20 -38.86 68.21
C ALA A 236 1.66 -39.48 68.48
N ASP A 237 2.32 -40.10 67.45
CA ASP A 237 3.60 -40.91 67.47
C ASP A 237 4.98 -40.18 67.62
N PRO A 238 6.01 -40.77 68.31
CA PRO A 238 7.31 -40.13 68.61
C PRO A 238 8.35 -39.97 67.47
N ARG A 239 8.61 -40.98 66.62
CA ARG A 239 9.71 -40.90 65.62
C ARG A 239 9.37 -39.91 64.53
N ILE A 240 8.07 -39.85 64.21
CA ILE A 240 7.55 -38.95 63.21
C ILE A 240 7.39 -37.56 63.82
N ALA A 241 7.04 -37.44 65.11
CA ALA A 241 7.16 -36.18 65.84
C ALA A 241 8.59 -35.60 65.82
N ALA A 242 9.65 -36.42 65.74
CA ALA A 242 11.02 -35.92 65.56
C ALA A 242 11.28 -35.35 64.14
N SER A 243 10.82 -36.04 63.09
CA SER A 243 10.93 -35.54 61.70
C SER A 243 10.07 -34.29 61.46
N TYR A 244 8.86 -34.29 62.03
CA TYR A 244 7.94 -33.16 62.11
C TYR A 244 8.62 -31.97 62.80
N LYS A 245 9.11 -32.14 64.04
CA LYS A 245 9.87 -31.10 64.75
C LYS A 245 11.03 -30.54 63.92
N LYS A 246 11.80 -31.39 63.22
CA LYS A 246 12.91 -30.95 62.36
C LYS A 246 12.45 -30.07 61.19
N TYR A 247 11.49 -30.52 60.39
CA TYR A 247 11.08 -29.80 59.18
C TYR A 247 10.14 -28.62 59.49
N THR A 248 9.32 -28.70 60.53
CA THR A 248 8.54 -27.56 61.04
C THR A 248 9.45 -26.47 61.64
N ALA A 249 10.56 -26.82 62.31
CA ALA A 249 11.58 -25.85 62.73
C ALA A 249 12.32 -25.20 61.54
N LEU A 250 12.36 -25.86 60.39
CA LEU A 250 12.83 -25.31 59.11
C LEU A 250 11.73 -24.56 58.33
N GLY A 251 10.56 -24.32 58.93
CA GLY A 251 9.45 -23.55 58.34
C GLY A 251 8.56 -24.31 57.34
N TYR A 252 8.72 -25.63 57.20
CA TYR A 252 7.88 -26.43 56.32
C TYR A 252 6.56 -26.85 57.01
N ASP A 253 5.44 -26.69 56.30
CA ASP A 253 4.18 -27.32 56.68
C ASP A 253 4.31 -28.84 56.54
N CYS A 254 3.92 -29.57 57.59
CA CYS A 254 4.23 -30.98 57.77
C CYS A 254 3.01 -31.73 58.28
N GLU A 255 2.72 -32.90 57.73
CA GLU A 255 1.61 -33.77 58.17
C GLU A 255 2.14 -35.14 58.60
N ILE A 256 1.64 -35.63 59.74
CA ILE A 256 1.76 -37.02 60.17
C ILE A 256 0.44 -37.71 59.84
N THR A 257 0.46 -38.83 59.12
CA THR A 257 -0.74 -39.65 58.87
C THR A 257 -0.34 -41.10 58.67
N ASN A 258 -1.08 -42.04 59.27
CA ASN A 258 -0.87 -43.50 59.12
C ASN A 258 0.60 -43.92 59.33
N ASN A 259 1.24 -43.36 60.36
CA ASN A 259 2.67 -43.46 60.64
C ASN A 259 3.62 -43.15 59.46
N GLN A 260 3.28 -42.15 58.65
CA GLN A 260 4.16 -41.58 57.61
C GLN A 260 4.23 -40.04 57.71
N PHE A 261 5.39 -39.49 57.32
CA PHE A 261 5.70 -38.07 57.27
C PHE A 261 5.54 -37.52 55.85
N PHE A 262 4.84 -36.40 55.70
CA PHE A 262 4.72 -35.69 54.42
C PHE A 262 5.02 -34.20 54.57
N ILE A 263 5.72 -33.63 53.60
CA ILE A 263 5.84 -32.17 53.46
C ILE A 263 4.66 -31.70 52.64
N MET A 264 3.85 -30.82 53.25
CA MET A 264 2.63 -30.28 52.66
C MET A 264 2.97 -29.05 51.83
N LYS A 265 2.74 -29.13 50.51
CA LYS A 265 2.93 -28.00 49.61
C LYS A 265 1.62 -27.61 48.95
N CYS A 266 1.31 -26.33 48.90
CA CYS A 266 0.28 -25.82 47.99
C CYS A 266 0.74 -26.00 46.54
N CYS A 267 -0.06 -26.66 45.71
CA CYS A 267 0.13 -26.68 44.27
C CYS A 267 -0.05 -25.26 43.71
N GLU A 268 0.95 -24.73 43.01
CA GLU A 268 1.02 -23.37 42.46
C GLU A 268 -0.07 -23.02 41.42
N VAL A 269 -0.95 -23.98 41.11
CA VAL A 269 -1.91 -23.92 40.00
C VAL A 269 -3.35 -24.07 40.46
N CYS A 270 -3.60 -24.96 41.42
CA CYS A 270 -4.94 -25.27 41.92
C CYS A 270 -5.08 -25.06 43.43
N SER A 271 -4.03 -24.58 44.09
CA SER A 271 -3.90 -24.34 45.54
C SER A 271 -4.27 -25.53 46.43
N LYS A 272 -4.49 -26.73 45.86
CA LYS A 272 -4.59 -27.97 46.64
C LYS A 272 -3.27 -28.19 47.35
N ILE A 273 -3.33 -28.34 48.67
CA ILE A 273 -2.23 -28.88 49.43
C ILE A 273 -2.04 -30.33 48.96
N PHE A 274 -0.85 -30.67 48.49
CA PHE A 274 -0.48 -32.02 48.08
C PHE A 274 0.74 -32.50 48.87
N ARG A 275 0.76 -33.80 49.14
CA ARG A 275 1.83 -34.45 49.88
C ARG A 275 3.05 -34.62 48.99
N THR A 276 4.17 -34.06 49.41
CA THR A 276 5.48 -34.25 48.80
C THR A 276 6.40 -35.04 49.72
N THR A 277 7.32 -35.78 49.13
CA THR A 277 8.43 -36.41 49.86
C THR A 277 9.64 -35.48 49.88
N ILE A 278 10.59 -35.71 50.80
CA ILE A 278 11.81 -34.89 50.96
C ILE A 278 12.63 -34.81 49.65
N SER A 279 12.56 -35.84 48.79
CA SER A 279 13.20 -35.89 47.47
C SER A 279 12.44 -35.15 46.36
N THR A 280 11.13 -34.93 46.50
CA THR A 280 10.28 -34.24 45.51
C THR A 280 9.85 -32.84 45.95
N ARG A 281 10.35 -32.36 47.11
CA ARG A 281 10.00 -31.08 47.75
C ARG A 281 10.13 -29.84 46.85
N GLU A 282 10.99 -29.86 45.82
CA GLU A 282 11.14 -28.70 44.91
C GLU A 282 10.00 -28.60 43.89
N CYS A 283 9.21 -29.67 43.70
CA CYS A 283 8.06 -29.65 42.81
C CYS A 283 6.94 -28.73 43.35
N GLY A 284 6.41 -27.87 42.49
CA GLY A 284 5.29 -26.96 42.79
C GLY A 284 3.93 -27.42 42.26
N ILE A 285 3.84 -28.59 41.61
CA ILE A 285 2.68 -28.98 40.80
C ILE A 285 2.24 -30.42 41.13
N CYS A 286 0.97 -30.60 41.51
CA CYS A 286 0.46 -31.88 42.03
C CYS A 286 0.07 -32.93 40.97
N SER A 287 0.05 -32.61 39.67
CA SER A 287 -0.33 -33.55 38.59
C SER A 287 0.04 -33.03 37.20
N ILE A 288 0.07 -33.93 36.20
CA ILE A 288 0.19 -33.57 34.78
C ILE A 288 -0.96 -32.63 34.35
N SER A 289 -2.18 -32.88 34.83
CA SER A 289 -3.33 -31.99 34.57
C SER A 289 -3.15 -30.59 35.16
N CYS A 290 -2.50 -30.46 36.32
CA CYS A 290 -2.11 -29.15 36.85
C CYS A 290 -0.91 -28.55 36.10
N GLY A 291 0.01 -29.36 35.57
CA GLY A 291 1.07 -28.87 34.68
C GLY A 291 0.53 -28.27 33.39
N LEU A 292 -0.47 -28.92 32.78
CA LEU A 292 -1.22 -28.38 31.66
C LEU A 292 -2.02 -27.14 32.07
N ALA A 293 -2.70 -27.16 33.22
CA ALA A 293 -3.41 -25.98 33.72
C ALA A 293 -2.46 -24.79 33.98
N LYS A 294 -1.20 -25.02 34.39
CA LYS A 294 -0.17 -23.96 34.53
C LYS A 294 0.21 -23.36 33.17
N LYS A 295 0.31 -24.19 32.13
CA LYS A 295 0.44 -23.72 30.74
C LYS A 295 -0.81 -22.99 30.23
N TRP A 296 -1.98 -23.22 30.82
CA TRP A 296 -3.22 -22.46 30.56
C TRP A 296 -3.43 -21.24 31.50
N THR A 297 -2.61 -21.06 32.54
CA THR A 297 -2.51 -19.80 33.30
C THR A 297 -1.42 -18.87 32.76
N ASP A 298 -0.45 -19.39 32.00
CA ASP A 298 0.32 -18.58 31.05
C ASP A 298 -0.65 -17.89 30.07
N THR A 299 -0.82 -16.59 30.30
CA THR A 299 -1.74 -15.74 29.53
C THR A 299 -1.41 -15.76 28.04
N ASP A 300 -0.15 -15.92 27.67
CA ASP A 300 0.34 -15.77 26.32
C ASP A 300 0.24 -17.09 25.54
N PHE A 301 0.58 -18.22 26.16
CA PHE A 301 0.26 -19.55 25.62
C PHE A 301 -1.25 -19.75 25.44
N ARG A 302 -2.05 -19.34 26.43
CA ARG A 302 -3.52 -19.40 26.36
C ARG A 302 -4.08 -18.50 25.26
N LYS A 303 -3.61 -17.25 25.13
CA LYS A 303 -3.99 -16.36 24.02
C LYS A 303 -3.64 -16.98 22.68
N LYS A 304 -2.39 -17.40 22.47
CA LYS A 304 -1.91 -18.00 21.21
C LYS A 304 -2.72 -19.24 20.81
N THR A 305 -3.06 -20.10 21.77
CA THR A 305 -3.83 -21.32 21.49
C THR A 305 -5.31 -21.03 21.17
N LEU A 306 -5.97 -20.16 21.95
CA LEU A 306 -7.35 -19.75 21.67
C LEU A 306 -7.47 -18.96 20.37
N LEU A 307 -6.49 -18.12 20.03
CA LEU A 307 -6.44 -17.39 18.76
C LEU A 307 -6.33 -18.35 17.58
N LYS A 308 -5.51 -19.41 17.64
CA LYS A 308 -5.43 -20.42 16.57
C LYS A 308 -6.74 -21.17 16.38
N ILE A 309 -7.34 -21.66 17.47
CA ILE A 309 -8.63 -22.40 17.41
C ILE A 309 -9.75 -21.50 16.89
N LYS A 310 -9.82 -20.24 17.37
CA LYS A 310 -10.79 -19.27 16.89
C LYS A 310 -10.56 -18.92 15.42
N ALA A 311 -9.33 -18.64 14.99
CA ALA A 311 -9.02 -18.33 13.59
C ALA A 311 -9.40 -19.49 12.65
N THR A 312 -9.18 -20.74 13.05
CA THR A 312 -9.58 -21.93 12.28
C THR A 312 -11.11 -22.01 12.15
N HIS A 313 -11.85 -21.84 13.26
CA HIS A 313 -13.31 -21.87 13.22
C HIS A 313 -13.95 -20.64 12.56
N ASP A 314 -13.31 -19.47 12.60
CA ASP A 314 -13.76 -18.25 11.92
C ASP A 314 -13.50 -18.36 10.41
N SER A 315 -12.34 -18.90 10.01
CA SER A 315 -11.98 -19.17 8.61
C SER A 315 -12.92 -20.19 7.95
N TYR A 316 -13.15 -21.34 8.59
CA TYR A 316 -14.09 -22.35 8.10
C TYR A 316 -15.52 -21.82 7.98
N ARG A 317 -15.98 -21.01 8.96
CA ARG A 317 -17.30 -20.36 8.85
C ARG A 317 -17.34 -19.32 7.74
N GLY A 318 -16.28 -18.54 7.52
CA GLY A 318 -16.18 -17.58 6.41
C GLY A 318 -16.31 -18.25 5.04
N GLU A 319 -15.49 -19.28 4.79
CA GLU A 319 -15.52 -20.06 3.54
C GLU A 319 -16.89 -20.73 3.30
N MET A 320 -17.49 -21.30 4.35
CA MET A 320 -18.84 -21.88 4.26
C MET A 320 -19.93 -20.83 4.07
N ARG A 321 -19.78 -19.61 4.60
CA ARG A 321 -20.72 -18.49 4.43
C ARG A 321 -20.77 -18.04 2.98
N GLU A 322 -19.61 -17.88 2.36
CA GLU A 322 -19.47 -17.47 0.96
C GLU A 322 -20.07 -18.52 0.03
N LYS A 323 -19.70 -19.79 0.18
CA LYS A 323 -20.27 -20.91 -0.58
C LYS A 323 -21.79 -21.01 -0.46
N GLN A 324 -22.35 -20.83 0.75
CA GLN A 324 -23.81 -20.83 0.96
C GLN A 324 -24.53 -19.66 0.27
N ALA A 325 -23.93 -18.46 0.29
CA ALA A 325 -24.45 -17.26 -0.34
C ALA A 325 -24.38 -17.33 -1.88
N GLU A 326 -23.31 -17.91 -2.44
CA GLU A 326 -23.16 -18.14 -3.88
C GLU A 326 -24.26 -19.04 -4.44
N VAL A 327 -24.61 -20.14 -3.74
CA VAL A 327 -25.73 -21.00 -4.17
C VAL A 327 -27.07 -20.26 -4.15
N TYR A 328 -27.25 -19.30 -3.24
CA TYR A 328 -28.46 -18.47 -3.23
C TYR A 328 -28.47 -17.50 -4.42
N SER A 329 -27.38 -16.77 -4.66
CA SER A 329 -27.26 -15.82 -5.78
C SER A 329 -27.39 -16.52 -7.14
N ASP A 330 -26.74 -17.68 -7.34
CA ASP A 330 -26.87 -18.47 -8.56
C ASP A 330 -28.32 -18.87 -8.85
N LEU A 331 -29.09 -19.21 -7.81
CA LEU A 331 -30.50 -19.54 -7.97
C LEU A 331 -31.37 -18.31 -8.24
N VAL A 332 -31.10 -17.16 -7.61
CA VAL A 332 -31.78 -15.89 -7.94
C VAL A 332 -31.63 -15.59 -9.42
N PHE A 333 -30.39 -15.64 -9.90
CA PHE A 333 -30.03 -15.38 -11.29
C PHE A 333 -30.70 -16.37 -12.26
N ASN A 334 -30.61 -17.67 -11.99
CA ASN A 334 -31.14 -18.72 -12.87
C ASN A 334 -32.69 -18.80 -12.87
N LEU A 335 -33.37 -18.33 -11.82
CA LEU A 335 -34.83 -18.38 -11.71
C LEU A 335 -35.53 -17.05 -12.06
N GLY A 336 -34.79 -15.93 -12.17
CA GLY A 336 -35.37 -14.59 -12.27
C GLY A 336 -36.17 -14.15 -11.04
N ARG A 337 -36.08 -14.90 -9.92
CA ARG A 337 -36.82 -14.66 -8.67
C ARG A 337 -36.05 -15.22 -7.48
N ALA A 338 -36.43 -14.79 -6.27
CA ALA A 338 -35.91 -15.39 -5.04
C ALA A 338 -36.21 -16.91 -4.97
N PRO A 339 -35.23 -17.76 -4.60
CA PRO A 339 -35.44 -19.19 -4.41
C PRO A 339 -36.15 -19.51 -3.09
N LEU A 340 -37.03 -20.51 -3.14
CA LEU A 340 -37.65 -21.13 -1.97
C LEU A 340 -36.59 -21.92 -1.18
N LYS A 341 -36.78 -22.02 0.14
CA LYS A 341 -35.80 -22.63 1.05
C LYS A 341 -35.41 -24.07 0.68
N GLU A 342 -36.35 -24.85 0.14
CA GLU A 342 -36.08 -26.22 -0.33
C GLU A 342 -35.40 -26.29 -1.71
N GLU A 343 -35.57 -25.27 -2.57
CA GLU A 343 -34.81 -25.15 -3.83
C GLU A 343 -33.33 -24.90 -3.52
N TRP A 344 -33.05 -23.95 -2.61
CA TRP A 344 -31.69 -23.65 -2.14
C TRP A 344 -31.03 -24.85 -1.43
N LYS A 345 -31.72 -25.51 -0.50
CA LYS A 345 -31.22 -26.74 0.16
C LYS A 345 -30.85 -27.83 -0.86
N ARG A 346 -31.66 -28.01 -1.91
CA ARG A 346 -31.42 -29.03 -2.95
C ARG A 346 -30.15 -28.72 -3.74
N ALA A 347 -29.96 -27.47 -4.17
CA ALA A 347 -28.75 -27.04 -4.86
C ALA A 347 -27.49 -27.14 -3.98
N CYS A 348 -27.58 -26.80 -2.69
CA CYS A 348 -26.49 -26.99 -1.74
C CYS A 348 -26.07 -28.46 -1.64
N ARG A 349 -27.02 -29.39 -1.48
CA ARG A 349 -26.74 -30.85 -1.46
C ARG A 349 -26.05 -31.32 -2.74
N GLN A 350 -26.55 -30.90 -3.91
CA GLN A 350 -25.98 -31.26 -5.22
C GLN A 350 -24.54 -30.77 -5.40
N ARG A 351 -24.15 -29.67 -4.73
CA ARG A 351 -22.78 -29.12 -4.73
C ARG A 351 -21.91 -29.62 -3.57
N GLY A 352 -22.40 -30.54 -2.73
CA GLY A 352 -21.69 -31.00 -1.53
C GLY A 352 -21.58 -29.96 -0.40
N ILE A 353 -22.34 -28.85 -0.48
CA ILE A 353 -22.30 -27.74 0.46
C ILE A 353 -23.34 -27.99 1.57
N SER A 354 -22.94 -27.79 2.83
CA SER A 354 -23.88 -27.85 3.96
C SER A 354 -24.98 -26.79 3.81
N PHE A 355 -26.24 -27.20 3.99
CA PHE A 355 -27.42 -26.33 3.95
C PHE A 355 -27.92 -25.92 5.35
N GLU A 356 -27.12 -26.17 6.39
CA GLU A 356 -27.54 -25.93 7.78
C GLU A 356 -27.57 -24.42 8.10
N ILE A 357 -28.71 -23.97 8.60
CA ILE A 357 -29.00 -22.60 9.09
C ILE A 357 -29.41 -22.72 10.57
N SER A 358 -29.24 -21.64 11.35
CA SER A 358 -29.75 -21.49 12.73
C SER A 358 -29.19 -22.42 13.82
N ARG A 359 -28.06 -23.11 13.59
CA ARG A 359 -27.20 -23.62 14.69
C ARG A 359 -26.12 -22.59 15.03
N SER A 360 -25.60 -22.63 16.25
CA SER A 360 -24.45 -21.81 16.68
C SER A 360 -23.16 -22.04 15.86
N SER A 361 -23.06 -23.16 15.16
CA SER A 361 -22.00 -23.49 14.20
C SER A 361 -22.31 -23.13 12.74
N SER A 362 -23.52 -22.65 12.43
CA SER A 362 -23.91 -22.25 11.08
C SER A 362 -23.31 -20.89 10.69
N PRO A 363 -23.03 -20.65 9.40
CA PRO A 363 -22.66 -19.32 8.90
C PRO A 363 -23.79 -18.27 8.91
N PHE A 364 -25.06 -18.68 9.09
CA PHE A 364 -26.23 -17.81 9.10
C PHE A 364 -27.23 -18.17 10.21
N LEU A 365 -27.80 -17.17 10.88
CA LEU A 365 -28.77 -17.38 11.96
C LEU A 365 -30.19 -17.53 11.38
N SER A 366 -30.51 -16.82 10.30
CA SER A 366 -31.77 -16.92 9.57
C SER A 366 -31.60 -17.01 8.04
N TYR A 367 -32.70 -17.31 7.33
CA TYR A 367 -32.75 -17.30 5.86
C TYR A 367 -32.82 -15.86 5.29
N ALA A 368 -33.14 -14.85 6.11
CA ALA A 368 -33.07 -13.44 5.72
C ALA A 368 -31.62 -12.95 5.69
N ASP A 369 -30.81 -13.32 6.69
CA ASP A 369 -29.37 -12.99 6.74
C ASP A 369 -28.62 -13.54 5.51
N LEU A 370 -29.01 -14.74 5.06
CA LEU A 370 -28.50 -15.36 3.85
C LEU A 370 -28.84 -14.52 2.61
N LYS A 371 -30.07 -14.00 2.52
CA LYS A 371 -30.51 -13.15 1.40
C LYS A 371 -29.76 -11.81 1.38
N GLU A 372 -29.61 -11.15 2.53
CA GLU A 372 -28.85 -9.89 2.65
C GLU A 372 -27.35 -10.08 2.36
N ALA A 373 -26.78 -11.22 2.75
CA ALA A 373 -25.40 -11.55 2.41
C ALA A 373 -25.23 -11.90 0.92
N ALA A 374 -26.17 -12.61 0.32
CA ALA A 374 -26.10 -12.99 -1.10
C ALA A 374 -26.09 -11.79 -2.04
N SER A 375 -26.80 -10.70 -1.72
CA SER A 375 -26.76 -9.44 -2.48
C SER A 375 -25.46 -8.63 -2.31
N ARG A 376 -24.45 -9.15 -1.60
CA ARG A 376 -23.09 -8.57 -1.48
C ARG A 376 -21.99 -9.50 -2.02
N VAL A 377 -22.37 -10.63 -2.63
CA VAL A 377 -21.45 -11.71 -3.07
C VAL A 377 -21.40 -11.84 -4.60
N ASN A 378 -22.35 -11.23 -5.31
CA ASN A 378 -22.43 -11.27 -6.76
C ASN A 378 -23.06 -9.97 -7.27
N HIS A 379 -22.47 -9.45 -8.35
CA HIS A 379 -23.14 -8.54 -9.27
C HIS A 379 -22.92 -9.15 -10.65
N LYS A 380 -23.90 -9.93 -11.11
CA LYS A 380 -23.85 -10.60 -12.40
C LYS A 380 -24.37 -9.69 -13.48
N VAL A 381 -23.67 -9.70 -14.61
CA VAL A 381 -24.13 -9.05 -15.82
C VAL A 381 -25.41 -9.74 -16.31
N VAL A 382 -26.48 -8.97 -16.49
CA VAL A 382 -27.73 -9.39 -17.12
C VAL A 382 -27.71 -9.05 -18.61
N SER A 383 -27.37 -7.81 -18.96
CA SER A 383 -27.30 -7.40 -20.37
C SER A 383 -26.22 -6.35 -20.63
N VAL A 384 -25.77 -6.33 -21.88
CA VAL A 384 -24.82 -5.37 -22.44
C VAL A 384 -25.42 -4.88 -23.74
N SER A 385 -25.82 -3.62 -23.81
CA SER A 385 -26.40 -3.02 -25.00
C SER A 385 -25.58 -1.82 -25.47
N LEU A 386 -25.39 -1.69 -26.78
CA LEU A 386 -24.87 -0.46 -27.37
C LEU A 386 -25.98 0.59 -27.30
N VAL A 387 -25.73 1.73 -26.64
CA VAL A 387 -26.72 2.80 -26.45
C VAL A 387 -26.42 4.07 -27.25
N GLY A 388 -25.25 4.17 -27.89
CA GLY A 388 -24.96 5.27 -28.81
C GLY A 388 -23.49 5.47 -29.12
N TYR A 389 -23.18 6.61 -29.72
CA TYR A 389 -21.85 7.12 -29.97
C TYR A 389 -21.79 8.55 -29.41
N GLU A 390 -20.79 8.81 -28.57
CA GLU A 390 -20.54 10.09 -27.90
C GLU A 390 -19.02 10.33 -27.98
N ASP A 391 -18.61 11.58 -28.18
CA ASP A 391 -17.21 11.99 -28.14
C ASP A 391 -16.79 12.21 -26.68
N VAL A 392 -15.63 11.66 -26.31
CA VAL A 392 -15.12 11.70 -24.94
C VAL A 392 -13.63 12.01 -24.91
N TYR A 393 -13.27 13.01 -24.13
CA TYR A 393 -11.90 13.49 -23.94
C TYR A 393 -11.32 12.93 -22.63
N ASN A 394 -10.00 12.79 -22.55
CA ASN A 394 -9.31 12.26 -21.37
C ASN A 394 -7.99 13.03 -21.16
N GLY A 395 -7.74 13.48 -19.93
CA GLY A 395 -6.56 14.28 -19.54
C GLY A 395 -5.74 13.59 -18.44
N THR A 396 -4.47 13.98 -18.29
CA THR A 396 -3.46 13.19 -17.54
C THR A 396 -3.03 13.84 -16.22
N VAL A 397 -1.94 13.34 -15.60
CA VAL A 397 -1.77 13.20 -14.14
C VAL A 397 -0.46 13.83 -13.65
N ASP A 398 -0.48 14.44 -12.47
CA ASP A 398 0.56 15.38 -12.01
C ASP A 398 1.83 14.79 -11.37
N GLU A 399 1.84 13.50 -10.98
CA GLU A 399 2.94 12.94 -10.15
C GLU A 399 4.09 12.27 -10.93
N PHE A 400 3.88 11.87 -12.19
CA PHE A 400 4.90 11.19 -13.01
C PHE A 400 4.88 11.69 -14.45
N HIS A 401 6.05 12.02 -15.01
CA HIS A 401 6.21 12.48 -16.41
C HIS A 401 6.03 11.36 -17.47
N ASN A 402 5.35 10.26 -17.12
CA ASN A 402 5.15 9.08 -17.96
C ASN A 402 3.76 9.13 -18.62
N PHE A 403 3.71 9.43 -19.91
CA PHE A 403 2.45 9.60 -20.65
C PHE A 403 2.14 8.41 -21.56
N PHE A 404 0.92 7.88 -21.50
CA PHE A 404 0.50 6.74 -22.31
C PHE A 404 -0.12 7.20 -23.64
N VAL A 405 0.69 7.27 -24.71
CA VAL A 405 0.19 7.54 -26.07
C VAL A 405 -0.47 6.27 -26.60
N GLY A 406 -1.76 6.28 -26.90
CA GLY A 406 -2.45 5.03 -27.22
C GLY A 406 -3.87 5.13 -27.73
N GLY A 407 -4.41 3.97 -28.11
CA GLY A 407 -5.67 3.84 -28.85
C GLY A 407 -5.47 3.32 -30.28
N PHE A 408 -4.22 3.06 -30.70
CA PHE A 408 -3.91 2.49 -32.00
C PHE A 408 -4.56 1.11 -32.16
N ALA A 409 -5.51 1.01 -33.09
CA ALA A 409 -6.29 -0.20 -33.32
C ALA A 409 -5.51 -1.19 -34.20
N GLY A 410 -4.86 -2.16 -33.56
CA GLY A 410 -4.23 -3.30 -34.24
C GLY A 410 -5.13 -4.53 -34.24
N VAL A 411 -4.73 -5.56 -34.99
CA VAL A 411 -5.37 -6.89 -34.95
C VAL A 411 -4.34 -7.90 -34.45
N THR A 412 -4.76 -8.84 -33.57
CA THR A 412 -3.90 -9.97 -33.19
C THR A 412 -3.81 -10.97 -34.34
N ARG A 413 -2.83 -11.89 -34.29
CA ARG A 413 -2.64 -12.99 -35.26
C ARG A 413 -3.86 -13.93 -35.39
N ASN A 414 -4.86 -13.77 -34.51
CA ASN A 414 -6.11 -14.52 -34.41
C ASN A 414 -7.35 -13.67 -34.79
N GLY A 415 -7.17 -12.49 -35.40
CA GLY A 415 -8.27 -11.67 -35.93
C GLY A 415 -9.01 -10.76 -34.92
N LYS A 416 -8.54 -10.62 -33.66
CA LYS A 416 -9.20 -9.76 -32.66
C LYS A 416 -8.57 -8.37 -32.59
N ARG A 417 -9.40 -7.32 -32.51
CA ARG A 417 -8.93 -5.93 -32.27
C ARG A 417 -8.22 -5.83 -30.92
N LYS A 418 -6.92 -5.48 -30.95
CA LYS A 418 -6.19 -4.95 -29.79
C LYS A 418 -6.14 -3.42 -29.89
N PHE A 419 -6.19 -2.74 -28.76
CA PHE A 419 -5.76 -1.35 -28.68
C PHE A 419 -4.36 -1.34 -28.07
N VAL A 420 -3.38 -0.87 -28.84
CA VAL A 420 -2.03 -0.66 -28.32
C VAL A 420 -2.01 0.67 -27.59
N TYR A 421 -1.56 0.64 -26.35
CA TYR A 421 -1.16 1.80 -25.57
C TYR A 421 0.34 1.70 -25.37
N LEU A 422 1.06 2.69 -25.89
CA LEU A 422 2.49 2.86 -25.73
C LEU A 422 2.64 3.56 -24.38
N ASN A 423 3.20 2.89 -23.36
CA ASN A 423 3.71 3.65 -22.22
C ASN A 423 4.91 4.44 -22.74
N ASN A 424 4.98 5.74 -22.45
CA ASN A 424 6.16 6.53 -22.77
C ASN A 424 6.91 6.95 -21.49
N PRO A 425 7.83 6.09 -21.00
CA PRO A 425 8.83 6.42 -19.99
C PRO A 425 10.16 6.87 -20.64
N GLN A 426 10.10 7.43 -21.85
CA GLN A 426 11.22 7.97 -22.61
C GLN A 426 10.86 9.36 -23.13
N CYS A 427 11.76 10.00 -23.87
CA CYS A 427 11.67 11.43 -24.10
C CYS A 427 10.61 11.84 -25.14
N GLY A 428 9.84 10.89 -25.69
CA GLY A 428 8.77 11.14 -26.66
C GLY A 428 9.13 10.74 -28.10
N GLU A 429 10.33 10.23 -28.38
CA GLU A 429 10.85 10.11 -29.74
C GLU A 429 10.57 8.76 -30.43
N ILE A 430 10.42 7.66 -29.70
CA ILE A 430 10.17 6.32 -30.27
C ILE A 430 8.72 5.86 -30.03
N ILE A 431 8.17 5.09 -30.96
CA ILE A 431 6.86 4.42 -30.85
C ILE A 431 7.11 3.00 -30.29
N LEU A 432 7.14 2.86 -28.95
CA LEU A 432 7.42 1.60 -28.25
C LEU A 432 6.17 0.86 -27.78
N GLN A 433 6.05 -0.43 -28.09
CA GLN A 433 5.10 -1.28 -27.38
C GLN A 433 5.65 -1.70 -26.00
N SER A 434 4.77 -2.21 -25.13
CA SER A 434 5.20 -2.75 -23.83
C SER A 434 6.27 -3.84 -23.99
N LYS A 435 7.32 -3.78 -23.15
CA LYS A 435 8.50 -4.66 -23.19
C LYS A 435 9.29 -4.55 -24.50
N GLN A 436 9.86 -3.37 -24.76
CA GLN A 436 10.66 -3.05 -25.95
C GLN A 436 11.60 -1.86 -25.64
N PHE A 437 12.73 -1.76 -26.34
CA PHE A 437 13.75 -0.72 -26.11
C PHE A 437 13.79 0.35 -27.21
N CYS A 438 14.15 1.59 -26.84
CA CYS A 438 14.71 2.56 -27.78
C CYS A 438 16.10 2.07 -28.24
N ASN A 439 16.34 2.06 -29.55
CA ASN A 439 17.62 1.67 -30.16
C ASN A 439 18.18 2.87 -30.94
N LEU A 440 18.79 3.80 -30.21
CA LEU A 440 19.09 5.14 -30.70
C LEU A 440 20.49 5.24 -31.31
N THR A 441 20.57 5.92 -32.45
CA THR A 441 21.80 6.48 -33.03
C THR A 441 21.52 7.93 -33.41
N GLU A 442 22.54 8.79 -33.45
CA GLU A 442 22.33 10.21 -33.69
C GLU A 442 23.41 10.79 -34.60
N ILE A 443 23.00 11.62 -35.56
CA ILE A 443 23.91 12.41 -36.38
C ILE A 443 23.93 13.86 -35.89
N VAL A 444 25.12 14.46 -35.92
CA VAL A 444 25.31 15.89 -35.67
C VAL A 444 25.28 16.61 -37.01
N ALA A 445 24.23 17.39 -37.24
CA ALA A 445 24.17 18.34 -38.35
C ALA A 445 24.98 19.60 -38.00
N ARG A 446 25.68 20.15 -38.99
CA ARG A 446 26.56 21.31 -38.85
C ARG A 446 26.25 22.39 -39.91
N PRO A 447 26.69 23.65 -39.73
CA PRO A 447 26.53 24.70 -40.74
C PRO A 447 27.11 24.34 -42.11
N GLU A 448 28.26 23.67 -42.13
CA GLU A 448 29.01 23.29 -43.35
C GLU A 448 28.55 22.00 -44.04
N ASP A 449 27.51 21.33 -43.53
CA ASP A 449 27.04 20.06 -44.09
C ASP A 449 26.39 20.21 -45.48
N THR A 450 26.76 19.28 -46.37
CA THR A 450 26.07 19.07 -47.65
C THR A 450 24.97 18.00 -47.51
N LYS A 451 24.10 17.90 -48.51
CA LYS A 451 23.10 16.81 -48.58
C LYS A 451 23.79 15.45 -48.59
N GLU A 452 24.97 15.37 -49.20
CA GLU A 452 25.80 14.20 -49.38
C GLU A 452 26.53 13.81 -48.09
N SER A 453 27.06 14.79 -47.32
CA SER A 453 27.66 14.51 -46.00
C SER A 453 26.61 14.07 -44.98
N LEU A 454 25.42 14.68 -44.99
CA LEU A 454 24.29 14.27 -44.15
C LEU A 454 23.81 12.86 -44.52
N ARG A 455 23.64 12.53 -45.81
CA ARG A 455 23.31 11.15 -46.24
C ARG A 455 24.37 10.14 -45.79
N ARG A 456 25.66 10.47 -45.93
CA ARG A 456 26.76 9.62 -45.42
C ARG A 456 26.68 9.43 -43.90
N LYS A 457 26.39 10.49 -43.12
CA LYS A 457 26.20 10.41 -41.67
C LYS A 457 25.03 9.49 -41.32
N VAL A 458 23.87 9.68 -41.94
CA VAL A 458 22.66 8.85 -41.73
C VAL A 458 22.93 7.39 -42.09
N ARG A 459 23.55 7.11 -43.25
CA ARG A 459 23.94 5.75 -43.63
C ARG A 459 24.77 5.04 -42.56
N LEU A 460 25.75 5.73 -41.98
CA LEU A 460 26.60 5.14 -40.92
C LEU A 460 25.83 4.92 -39.62
N ALA A 461 24.98 5.87 -39.21
CA ALA A 461 24.12 5.74 -38.04
C ALA A 461 23.11 4.57 -38.21
N THR A 462 22.47 4.44 -39.38
CA THR A 462 21.57 3.34 -39.72
C THR A 462 22.29 1.99 -39.67
N ILE A 463 23.52 1.86 -40.17
CA ILE A 463 24.29 0.61 -40.08
C ILE A 463 24.55 0.24 -38.62
N LEU A 464 24.96 1.20 -37.80
CA LEU A 464 25.20 1.00 -36.37
C LEU A 464 23.91 0.57 -35.64
N GLY A 465 22.79 1.27 -35.85
CA GLY A 465 21.49 0.92 -35.27
C GLY A 465 20.96 -0.44 -35.74
N THR A 466 21.22 -0.81 -37.00
CA THR A 466 20.82 -2.12 -37.55
C THR A 466 21.64 -3.23 -36.90
N PHE A 467 22.94 -3.01 -36.66
CA PHE A 467 23.78 -3.92 -35.89
C PHE A 467 23.35 -4.00 -34.42
N GLN A 468 23.11 -2.87 -33.74
CA GLN A 468 22.62 -2.84 -32.36
C GLN A 468 21.30 -3.61 -32.20
N SER A 469 20.41 -3.57 -33.21
CA SER A 469 19.15 -4.32 -33.19
C SER A 469 19.32 -5.86 -33.10
N THR A 470 20.52 -6.40 -33.39
CA THR A 470 20.84 -7.83 -33.26
C THR A 470 21.08 -8.29 -31.83
N LEU A 471 21.37 -7.37 -30.90
CA LEU A 471 21.88 -7.67 -29.55
C LEU A 471 20.77 -8.06 -28.56
N THR A 472 20.01 -9.10 -28.87
CA THR A 472 18.77 -9.50 -28.19
C THR A 472 18.94 -10.56 -27.09
N TYR A 473 20.07 -10.53 -26.38
CA TYR A 473 20.34 -11.38 -25.21
C TYR A 473 20.09 -10.60 -23.90
N PHE A 474 18.94 -10.83 -23.27
CA PHE A 474 18.49 -10.10 -22.08
C PHE A 474 18.32 -11.07 -20.88
N PRO A 475 19.40 -11.43 -20.16
CA PRO A 475 19.39 -12.54 -19.19
C PRO A 475 18.54 -12.29 -17.93
N TYR A 476 18.20 -11.04 -17.62
CA TYR A 476 17.44 -10.66 -16.41
C TYR A 476 16.00 -10.21 -16.69
N LEU A 477 15.54 -10.28 -17.95
CA LEU A 477 14.23 -9.80 -18.37
C LEU A 477 13.34 -10.93 -18.90
N SER A 478 12.03 -10.71 -18.93
CA SER A 478 11.10 -11.72 -19.46
C SER A 478 11.23 -11.90 -20.97
N ALA A 479 10.96 -13.11 -21.46
CA ALA A 479 11.17 -13.50 -22.87
C ALA A 479 10.47 -12.56 -23.88
N GLU A 480 9.35 -11.96 -23.51
CA GLU A 480 8.60 -11.01 -24.35
C GLU A 480 9.46 -9.81 -24.80
N TRP A 481 10.39 -9.32 -23.96
CA TRP A 481 11.33 -8.25 -24.33
C TRP A 481 12.20 -8.66 -25.54
N LYS A 482 12.70 -9.90 -25.52
CA LYS A 482 13.45 -10.48 -26.62
C LYS A 482 12.55 -10.64 -27.85
N GLU A 483 11.40 -11.29 -27.70
CA GLU A 483 10.46 -11.53 -28.80
C GLU A 483 10.00 -10.23 -29.50
N HIS A 484 9.81 -9.14 -28.75
CA HIS A 484 9.38 -7.85 -29.28
C HIS A 484 10.51 -7.12 -30.02
N CYS A 485 11.72 -7.13 -29.46
CA CYS A 485 12.89 -6.55 -30.13
C CYS A 485 13.28 -7.36 -31.38
N GLU A 486 13.18 -8.69 -31.34
CA GLU A 486 13.50 -9.56 -32.47
C GLU A 486 12.47 -9.49 -33.60
N ARG A 487 11.19 -9.25 -33.27
CA ARG A 487 10.11 -9.11 -34.25
C ARG A 487 10.22 -7.84 -35.08
N GLU A 488 10.38 -6.69 -34.42
CA GLU A 488 10.24 -5.36 -35.05
C GLU A 488 11.58 -4.64 -35.31
N ARG A 489 12.67 -5.08 -34.67
CA ARG A 489 14.06 -4.59 -34.85
C ARG A 489 14.18 -3.06 -34.94
N LEU A 490 13.39 -2.33 -34.14
CA LEU A 490 13.27 -0.87 -34.25
C LEU A 490 14.64 -0.16 -34.21
N LEU A 491 14.74 0.95 -34.95
CA LEU A 491 15.83 1.92 -34.89
C LEU A 491 15.26 3.29 -34.50
N GLY A 492 16.12 4.15 -33.96
CA GLY A 492 15.85 5.58 -33.80
C GLY A 492 17.06 6.39 -34.25
N VAL A 493 17.15 6.67 -35.56
CA VAL A 493 18.18 7.52 -36.17
C VAL A 493 17.76 8.98 -36.03
N SER A 494 18.36 9.66 -35.05
CA SER A 494 18.08 11.05 -34.69
C SER A 494 19.00 12.06 -35.40
N ILE A 495 18.58 13.33 -35.44
CA ILE A 495 19.37 14.46 -35.96
C ILE A 495 19.39 15.57 -34.90
N THR A 496 20.58 15.85 -34.34
CA THR A 496 20.85 17.01 -33.47
C THR A 496 21.56 18.12 -34.26
N GLY A 497 21.48 19.36 -33.78
CA GLY A 497 22.04 20.54 -34.46
C GLY A 497 21.15 21.11 -35.56
N GLN A 498 19.84 20.87 -35.54
CA GLN A 498 18.97 21.30 -36.65
C GLN A 498 18.87 22.83 -36.78
N TRP A 499 18.90 23.58 -35.67
CA TRP A 499 18.89 25.04 -35.75
C TRP A 499 20.26 25.63 -36.12
N ASP A 500 21.35 24.91 -35.84
CA ASP A 500 22.70 25.25 -36.31
C ASP A 500 22.89 24.97 -37.82
N SER A 501 22.08 24.08 -38.42
CA SER A 501 22.18 23.67 -39.82
C SER A 501 20.91 23.98 -40.62
N PRO A 502 20.79 25.18 -41.24
CA PRO A 502 19.63 25.53 -42.08
C PRO A 502 19.36 24.51 -43.20
N ARG A 503 20.41 23.85 -43.72
CA ARG A 503 20.32 22.81 -44.74
C ARG A 503 19.40 21.65 -44.31
N VAL A 504 19.55 21.16 -43.08
CA VAL A 504 18.79 20.01 -42.57
C VAL A 504 17.37 20.36 -42.15
N ARG A 505 16.97 21.65 -42.15
CA ARG A 505 15.58 22.07 -41.91
C ARG A 505 14.73 22.11 -43.19
N THR A 506 15.31 21.81 -44.35
CA THR A 506 14.58 21.81 -45.63
C THR A 506 13.86 20.48 -45.89
N PRO A 507 12.59 20.49 -46.36
CA PRO A 507 11.85 19.27 -46.69
C PRO A 507 12.59 18.34 -47.66
N GLU A 508 13.27 18.90 -48.66
CA GLU A 508 13.99 18.13 -49.69
C GLU A 508 15.15 17.31 -49.09
N VAL A 509 15.91 17.89 -48.16
CA VAL A 509 17.00 17.20 -47.47
C VAL A 509 16.43 16.18 -46.49
N LEU A 510 15.44 16.56 -45.68
CA LEU A 510 14.81 15.66 -44.69
C LEU A 510 14.26 14.37 -45.34
N ASN A 511 13.54 14.48 -46.45
CA ASN A 511 13.07 13.29 -47.20
C ASN A 511 14.25 12.46 -47.75
N ALA A 512 15.27 13.10 -48.32
CA ALA A 512 16.44 12.39 -48.84
C ALA A 512 17.26 11.67 -47.74
N LEU A 513 17.21 12.13 -46.49
CA LEU A 513 17.80 11.45 -45.34
C LEU A 513 16.94 10.27 -44.86
N ARG A 514 15.62 10.41 -44.88
CA ARG A 514 14.69 9.32 -44.55
C ARG A 514 14.83 8.14 -45.52
N GLU A 515 14.82 8.40 -46.82
CA GLU A 515 14.96 7.37 -47.85
C GLU A 515 16.32 6.66 -47.80
N GLU A 516 17.40 7.38 -47.46
CA GLU A 516 18.72 6.78 -47.20
C GLU A 516 18.65 5.79 -46.02
N ALA A 517 18.02 6.18 -44.91
CA ALA A 517 17.89 5.32 -43.74
C ALA A 517 17.06 4.03 -44.02
N ILE A 518 15.94 4.16 -44.74
CA ILE A 518 15.09 3.02 -45.12
C ILE A 518 15.83 2.06 -46.06
N THR A 519 16.52 2.62 -47.07
CA THR A 519 17.31 1.84 -48.04
C THR A 519 18.44 1.07 -47.35
N VAL A 520 19.22 1.75 -46.50
CA VAL A 520 20.39 1.18 -45.83
C VAL A 520 20.00 0.15 -44.78
N ASN A 521 18.91 0.36 -44.03
CA ASN A 521 18.41 -0.66 -43.10
C ASN A 521 17.99 -1.93 -43.85
N THR A 522 17.29 -1.80 -44.98
CA THR A 522 16.89 -2.93 -45.83
C THR A 522 18.10 -3.70 -46.35
N GLU A 523 19.15 -2.99 -46.81
CA GLU A 523 20.43 -3.57 -47.26
C GLU A 523 21.11 -4.37 -46.15
N PHE A 524 21.18 -3.84 -44.92
CA PHE A 524 21.94 -4.44 -43.81
C PHE A 524 21.15 -5.48 -43.01
N ALA A 525 19.84 -5.35 -42.88
CA ALA A 525 18.98 -6.38 -42.27
C ALA A 525 19.08 -7.70 -43.04
N ALA A 526 19.05 -7.65 -44.38
CA ALA A 526 19.27 -8.80 -45.24
C ALA A 526 20.67 -9.43 -45.04
N LYS A 527 21.72 -8.59 -44.92
CA LYS A 527 23.10 -9.05 -44.66
C LYS A 527 23.30 -9.71 -43.29
N PHE A 528 22.54 -9.29 -42.27
CA PHE A 528 22.57 -9.88 -40.94
C PHE A 528 21.55 -11.03 -40.74
N GLY A 529 20.73 -11.35 -41.75
CA GLY A 529 19.71 -12.41 -41.65
C GLY A 529 18.56 -12.09 -40.69
N ILE A 530 18.25 -10.80 -40.48
CA ILE A 530 17.17 -10.32 -39.61
C ILE A 530 16.04 -9.69 -40.42
N ASN A 531 14.87 -9.51 -39.79
CA ASN A 531 13.80 -8.69 -40.36
C ASN A 531 14.27 -7.24 -40.52
N PRO A 532 13.90 -6.55 -41.63
CA PRO A 532 13.97 -5.10 -41.70
C PRO A 532 13.19 -4.44 -40.57
N SER A 533 13.63 -3.25 -40.18
CA SER A 533 13.13 -2.53 -39.02
C SER A 533 11.77 -1.88 -39.30
N THR A 534 10.84 -2.00 -38.36
CA THR A 534 9.44 -1.55 -38.57
C THR A 534 9.28 -0.02 -38.59
N ALA A 535 10.22 0.70 -37.98
CA ALA A 535 10.42 2.15 -38.11
C ALA A 535 11.86 2.49 -37.68
N ILE A 536 12.46 3.51 -38.32
CA ILE A 536 13.90 3.80 -38.26
C ILE A 536 14.18 5.24 -37.82
N THR A 537 13.42 6.24 -38.28
CA THR A 537 13.75 7.66 -38.06
C THR A 537 12.93 8.33 -36.95
N CYS A 538 13.60 9.11 -36.09
CA CYS A 538 13.00 9.87 -34.97
C CYS A 538 13.75 11.20 -34.78
N VAL A 539 13.35 12.03 -33.82
CA VAL A 539 14.27 13.05 -33.26
C VAL A 539 14.19 13.07 -31.74
N LYS A 540 15.34 12.89 -31.10
CA LYS A 540 15.53 12.95 -29.64
C LYS A 540 15.76 14.40 -29.17
N PRO A 541 15.28 14.80 -27.98
CA PRO A 541 15.81 15.96 -27.29
C PRO A 541 17.18 15.58 -26.72
N SER A 542 18.25 15.88 -27.47
CA SER A 542 19.59 15.35 -27.21
C SER A 542 20.32 16.05 -26.03
N GLY A 543 19.77 15.93 -24.82
CA GLY A 543 20.18 16.68 -23.64
C GLY A 543 21.68 16.67 -23.32
N THR A 544 22.31 15.49 -23.24
CA THR A 544 23.75 15.36 -22.90
C THR A 544 24.65 15.37 -24.14
N LEU A 545 24.27 14.62 -25.19
CA LEU A 545 25.13 14.45 -26.37
C LEU A 545 25.25 15.76 -27.16
N SER A 546 24.20 16.57 -27.27
CA SER A 546 24.31 17.89 -27.93
C SER A 546 25.32 18.82 -27.24
N GLN A 547 25.48 18.71 -25.91
CA GLN A 547 26.47 19.47 -25.15
C GLN A 547 27.89 18.92 -25.37
N MET A 548 28.06 17.59 -25.36
CA MET A 548 29.35 16.93 -25.63
C MET A 548 29.93 17.30 -27.00
N VAL A 549 29.08 17.53 -28.01
CA VAL A 549 29.49 17.86 -29.38
C VAL A 549 29.29 19.35 -29.74
N ASP A 550 28.91 20.19 -28.79
CA ASP A 550 28.46 21.58 -28.99
C ASP A 550 27.49 21.76 -30.18
N SER A 551 26.21 21.45 -29.98
CA SER A 551 25.15 21.60 -30.98
C SER A 551 23.81 22.03 -30.36
N SER A 552 22.91 22.59 -31.17
CA SER A 552 21.49 22.75 -30.85
C SER A 552 20.86 21.37 -30.51
N SER A 553 20.04 21.29 -29.46
CA SER A 553 19.60 19.99 -28.90
C SER A 553 18.42 19.40 -29.67
N GLY A 554 18.69 18.47 -30.59
CA GLY A 554 17.68 17.90 -31.48
C GLY A 554 17.03 18.98 -32.35
N MET A 555 15.77 19.29 -32.04
CA MET A 555 14.94 20.34 -32.67
C MET A 555 14.77 21.60 -31.83
N HIS A 556 15.48 21.75 -30.72
CA HIS A 556 15.48 23.00 -29.96
C HIS A 556 16.49 24.00 -30.55
N PRO A 557 16.16 25.30 -30.64
CA PRO A 557 17.14 26.37 -30.75
C PRO A 557 18.15 26.33 -29.59
N ARG A 558 19.21 27.14 -29.67
CA ARG A 558 20.13 27.31 -28.53
C ARG A 558 19.46 28.13 -27.42
N HIS A 559 19.99 28.08 -26.21
CA HIS A 559 19.33 28.72 -25.06
C HIS A 559 19.31 30.24 -25.18
N ALA A 560 20.51 30.85 -25.16
CA ALA A 560 20.75 32.29 -25.28
C ALA A 560 22.20 32.51 -25.82
N PRO A 561 22.59 33.74 -26.20
CA PRO A 561 23.97 34.04 -26.64
C PRO A 561 25.01 33.74 -25.55
N TYR A 562 24.68 34.07 -24.30
CA TYR A 562 25.46 33.82 -23.10
C TYR A 562 24.54 33.24 -22.01
N TYR A 563 24.96 32.16 -21.35
CA TYR A 563 24.17 31.53 -20.30
C TYR A 563 25.03 30.77 -19.28
N ILE A 564 24.53 30.64 -18.06
CA ILE A 564 25.06 29.69 -17.07
C ILE A 564 24.42 28.33 -17.32
N ARG A 565 25.24 27.31 -17.53
CA ARG A 565 24.84 25.90 -17.48
C ARG A 565 25.13 25.36 -16.08
N ARG A 566 24.09 24.95 -15.36
CA ARG A 566 24.23 24.41 -13.99
C ARG A 566 24.21 22.89 -13.98
N ILE A 567 25.26 22.29 -13.42
CA ILE A 567 25.40 20.83 -13.24
C ILE A 567 25.36 20.50 -11.75
N ARG A 568 24.59 19.46 -11.42
CA ARG A 568 24.48 18.88 -10.06
C ARG A 568 25.50 17.76 -9.92
N ILE A 569 26.22 17.73 -8.80
CA ILE A 569 27.29 16.76 -8.53
C ILE A 569 27.29 16.38 -7.04
N SER A 570 27.70 15.14 -6.73
CA SER A 570 27.76 14.68 -5.32
C SER A 570 28.87 15.40 -4.56
N ALA A 571 28.63 15.71 -3.29
CA ALA A 571 29.68 16.19 -2.38
C ALA A 571 30.83 15.16 -2.20
N THR A 572 30.57 13.88 -2.50
CA THR A 572 31.55 12.79 -2.44
C THR A 572 32.30 12.53 -3.75
N ASP A 573 31.99 13.27 -4.83
CA ASP A 573 32.54 13.04 -6.17
C ASP A 573 33.98 13.58 -6.30
N SER A 574 34.90 12.81 -6.89
CA SER A 574 36.29 13.26 -7.11
C SER A 574 36.43 14.45 -8.05
N LEU A 575 35.56 14.60 -9.05
CA LEU A 575 35.51 15.79 -9.90
C LEU A 575 35.00 17.00 -9.11
N PHE A 576 34.03 16.83 -8.20
CA PHE A 576 33.60 17.92 -7.32
C PHE A 576 34.73 18.37 -6.37
N LYS A 577 35.40 17.42 -5.71
CA LYS A 577 36.57 17.69 -4.85
C LYS A 577 37.62 18.52 -5.62
N MET A 578 38.00 18.05 -6.81
CA MET A 578 39.00 18.71 -7.66
C MET A 578 38.60 20.12 -8.09
N LEU A 579 37.36 20.33 -8.55
CA LEU A 579 36.91 21.64 -9.03
C LEU A 579 36.73 22.64 -7.87
N LYS A 580 36.25 22.17 -6.71
CA LYS A 580 36.15 22.96 -5.48
C LYS A 580 37.53 23.43 -5.00
N ASP A 581 38.52 22.54 -4.96
CA ASP A 581 39.88 22.86 -4.52
C ASP A 581 40.62 23.76 -5.53
N GLN A 582 40.25 23.72 -6.82
CA GLN A 582 40.70 24.68 -7.84
C GLN A 582 39.89 25.99 -7.89
N GLY A 583 38.99 26.22 -6.92
CA GLY A 583 38.31 27.51 -6.73
C GLY A 583 37.05 27.73 -7.56
N VAL A 584 36.51 26.71 -8.24
CA VAL A 584 35.30 26.83 -9.06
C VAL A 584 34.07 27.15 -8.19
N PRO A 585 33.25 28.16 -8.54
CA PRO A 585 32.02 28.49 -7.85
C PRO A 585 31.09 27.28 -7.66
N ASN A 586 30.70 27.06 -6.40
CA ASN A 586 29.88 25.92 -5.98
C ASN A 586 28.85 26.35 -4.93
N PHE A 587 27.62 25.90 -5.11
CA PHE A 587 26.46 26.24 -4.28
C PHE A 587 25.83 24.95 -3.74
N PRO A 588 25.37 24.88 -2.47
CA PRO A 588 24.58 23.75 -2.01
C PRO A 588 23.24 23.69 -2.77
N GLU A 589 22.70 22.49 -2.97
CA GLU A 589 21.38 22.30 -3.60
C GLU A 589 20.27 23.05 -2.87
N VAL A 590 19.20 23.42 -3.58
CA VAL A 590 18.06 24.15 -3.00
C VAL A 590 17.43 23.35 -1.85
N GLY A 591 17.55 23.89 -0.63
CA GLY A 591 17.09 23.26 0.62
C GLY A 591 18.18 22.63 1.48
N GLN A 592 19.45 22.62 1.03
CA GLN A 592 20.60 22.16 1.79
C GLN A 592 21.43 23.35 2.33
N THR A 593 22.01 23.19 3.52
CA THR A 593 23.05 24.08 4.09
C THR A 593 24.38 23.85 3.37
N ARG A 594 25.44 24.65 3.60
CA ARG A 594 26.76 24.35 2.99
C ARG A 594 27.51 23.25 3.77
N GLU A 595 27.10 23.06 5.01
CA GLU A 595 27.67 22.17 6.00
C GLU A 595 27.13 20.73 5.85
N ASP A 596 25.83 20.59 5.56
CA ASP A 596 25.12 19.30 5.44
C ASP A 596 24.81 18.92 3.97
N ALA A 597 25.34 19.67 2.99
CA ALA A 597 25.07 19.41 1.58
C ALA A 597 25.70 18.11 1.06
N ASN A 598 24.86 17.20 0.61
CA ASN A 598 25.25 15.99 -0.12
C ASN A 598 25.29 16.22 -1.64
N THR A 599 24.68 17.30 -2.13
CA THR A 599 24.70 17.70 -3.55
C THR A 599 25.08 19.16 -3.67
N PHE A 600 26.04 19.43 -4.55
CA PHE A 600 26.45 20.78 -4.93
C PHE A 600 26.11 21.05 -6.39
N VAL A 601 25.96 22.33 -6.71
CA VAL A 601 25.68 22.85 -8.04
C VAL A 601 26.86 23.70 -8.50
N LEU A 602 27.42 23.33 -9.65
CA LEU A 602 28.53 24.02 -10.32
C LEU A 602 28.02 24.88 -11.47
N GLU A 603 28.61 26.06 -11.64
CA GLU A 603 28.23 27.04 -12.68
C GLU A 603 29.25 27.08 -13.82
N PHE A 604 28.86 26.55 -14.98
CA PHE A 604 29.65 26.59 -16.21
C PHE A 604 29.15 27.76 -17.08
N PRO A 605 29.95 28.83 -17.29
CA PRO A 605 29.59 29.90 -18.20
C PRO A 605 29.76 29.42 -19.65
N VAL A 606 28.71 29.55 -20.46
CA VAL A 606 28.68 29.13 -21.86
C VAL A 606 28.38 30.33 -22.75
N THR A 607 29.12 30.42 -23.85
CA THR A 607 28.80 31.28 -24.99
C THR A 607 28.37 30.39 -26.15
N ALA A 608 27.40 30.84 -26.94
CA ALA A 608 26.97 30.14 -28.14
C ALA A 608 27.79 30.57 -29.38
N PRO A 609 27.97 29.70 -30.38
CA PRO A 609 28.59 30.07 -31.65
C PRO A 609 27.93 31.28 -32.32
N LEU A 610 28.73 32.09 -33.01
CA LEU A 610 28.24 33.26 -33.76
C LEU A 610 27.16 32.86 -34.77
N HIS A 611 26.14 33.71 -34.92
CA HIS A 611 24.98 33.51 -35.79
C HIS A 611 24.09 32.29 -35.45
N SER A 612 24.17 31.78 -34.22
CA SER A 612 23.20 30.83 -33.67
C SER A 612 21.78 31.41 -33.62
N VAL A 613 20.77 30.54 -33.67
CA VAL A 613 19.36 30.88 -33.41
C VAL A 613 18.98 30.44 -32.00
N PHE A 614 18.33 31.33 -31.24
CA PHE A 614 18.01 31.16 -29.83
C PHE A 614 16.52 30.88 -29.55
N LYS A 615 16.21 30.39 -28.36
CA LYS A 615 14.85 30.08 -27.87
C LYS A 615 13.89 31.28 -28.02
N ASN A 616 14.41 32.49 -27.83
CA ASN A 616 13.64 33.73 -27.82
C ASN A 616 13.50 34.35 -29.22
N ASP A 617 14.27 33.88 -30.22
CA ASP A 617 14.19 34.35 -31.62
C ASP A 617 13.04 33.68 -32.40
N VAL A 618 12.43 32.61 -31.83
CA VAL A 618 11.50 31.73 -32.56
C VAL A 618 10.17 31.62 -31.81
N SER A 619 9.07 32.03 -32.46
CA SER A 619 7.72 31.90 -31.92
C SER A 619 7.32 30.43 -31.69
N ALA A 620 6.31 30.20 -30.85
CA ALA A 620 5.74 28.88 -30.63
C ALA A 620 5.16 28.29 -31.93
N LEU A 621 4.63 29.13 -32.82
CA LEU A 621 4.10 28.73 -34.12
C LEU A 621 5.20 28.31 -35.10
N GLU A 622 6.33 29.02 -35.15
CA GLU A 622 7.48 28.64 -35.98
C GLU A 622 8.13 27.34 -35.49
N GLN A 623 8.21 27.14 -34.17
CA GLN A 623 8.62 25.85 -33.58
C GLN A 623 7.68 24.71 -34.02
N LEU A 624 6.35 24.95 -34.06
CA LEU A 624 5.35 23.97 -34.47
C LEU A 624 5.33 23.69 -35.98
N GLU A 625 5.51 24.70 -36.85
CA GLU A 625 5.63 24.47 -38.29
C GLU A 625 6.96 23.79 -38.66
N HIS A 626 8.08 24.12 -37.99
CA HIS A 626 9.31 23.33 -38.14
C HIS A 626 9.11 21.88 -37.65
N TRP A 627 8.41 21.70 -36.52
CA TRP A 627 8.06 20.36 -36.03
C TRP A 627 7.25 19.56 -37.06
N LYS A 628 6.26 20.19 -37.70
CA LYS A 628 5.43 19.60 -38.76
C LYS A 628 6.21 19.29 -40.04
N ILE A 629 7.20 20.09 -40.41
CA ILE A 629 8.12 19.77 -41.50
C ILE A 629 8.88 18.48 -41.18
N VAL A 630 9.51 18.38 -40.00
CA VAL A 630 10.29 17.20 -39.60
C VAL A 630 9.40 15.96 -39.39
N ARG A 631 8.20 16.14 -38.81
CA ARG A 631 7.20 15.08 -38.59
C ARG A 631 6.80 14.38 -39.89
N ASN A 632 6.63 15.14 -40.96
CA ASN A 632 6.17 14.62 -42.25
C ASN A 632 7.33 14.17 -43.14
N CYS A 633 8.43 14.93 -43.17
CA CYS A 633 9.53 14.73 -44.12
C CYS A 633 10.65 13.82 -43.61
N TYR A 634 10.80 13.61 -42.30
CA TYR A 634 11.86 12.76 -41.76
C TYR A 634 11.37 11.61 -40.88
N THR A 635 10.59 11.87 -39.84
CA THR A 635 10.35 10.86 -38.79
C THR A 635 9.24 9.85 -39.14
N GLU A 636 9.57 8.57 -39.04
CA GLU A 636 8.59 7.47 -39.00
C GLU A 636 7.98 7.34 -37.59
N HIS A 637 8.80 7.53 -36.55
CA HIS A 637 8.36 7.63 -35.16
C HIS A 637 7.80 9.03 -34.87
N ASN A 638 8.36 9.74 -33.89
CA ASN A 638 7.97 11.09 -33.51
C ASN A 638 9.21 12.01 -33.41
N PRO A 639 9.12 13.29 -33.79
CA PRO A 639 10.10 14.29 -33.39
C PRO A 639 9.73 14.77 -31.99
N SER A 640 10.54 14.48 -30.97
CA SER A 640 10.31 15.03 -29.64
C SER A 640 10.93 16.42 -29.51
N VAL A 641 10.09 17.35 -29.03
CA VAL A 641 10.45 18.75 -28.76
C VAL A 641 9.55 19.29 -27.63
N THR A 642 10.09 20.20 -26.83
CA THR A 642 9.33 21.04 -25.91
C THR A 642 9.18 22.43 -26.53
N ILE A 643 7.96 22.76 -26.93
CA ILE A 643 7.61 24.07 -27.47
C ILE A 643 7.59 25.09 -26.32
N SER A 644 8.34 26.18 -26.46
CA SER A 644 8.32 27.31 -25.52
C SER A 644 7.24 28.32 -25.95
N VAL A 645 6.22 28.52 -25.11
CA VAL A 645 5.02 29.30 -25.44
C VAL A 645 4.91 30.55 -24.56
N GLY A 646 4.90 31.74 -25.17
CA GLY A 646 4.63 33.00 -24.48
C GLY A 646 3.16 33.17 -24.12
N GLU A 647 2.85 34.00 -23.12
CA GLU A 647 1.49 34.17 -22.59
C GLU A 647 0.45 34.51 -23.68
N ASN A 648 0.83 35.33 -24.68
CA ASN A 648 -0.03 35.73 -25.78
C ASN A 648 -0.13 34.70 -26.93
N GLU A 649 0.63 33.60 -26.90
CA GLU A 649 0.69 32.62 -27.99
C GLU A 649 -0.23 31.40 -27.77
N TRP A 650 -0.66 31.12 -26.53
CA TRP A 650 -1.40 29.90 -26.18
C TRP A 650 -2.66 29.64 -27.02
N ILE A 651 -3.41 30.69 -27.36
CA ILE A 651 -4.64 30.57 -28.19
C ILE A 651 -4.28 30.10 -29.61
N ALA A 652 -3.21 30.64 -30.19
CA ALA A 652 -2.77 30.28 -31.54
C ALA A 652 -2.14 28.87 -31.56
N VAL A 653 -1.42 28.48 -30.50
CA VAL A 653 -0.93 27.11 -30.31
C VAL A 653 -2.09 26.10 -30.23
N ALA A 654 -3.17 26.42 -29.52
CA ALA A 654 -4.35 25.56 -29.43
C ALA A 654 -5.10 25.41 -30.78
N ASP A 655 -5.30 26.51 -31.51
CA ASP A 655 -5.86 26.50 -32.87
C ASP A 655 -4.99 25.69 -33.85
N TRP A 656 -3.67 25.86 -33.77
CA TRP A 656 -2.71 25.09 -34.57
C TRP A 656 -2.80 23.59 -34.25
N LEU A 657 -2.82 23.21 -32.97
CA LEU A 657 -2.96 21.82 -32.54
C LEU A 657 -4.26 21.19 -33.06
N TYR A 658 -5.37 21.91 -33.00
CA TYR A 658 -6.66 21.43 -33.50
C TYR A 658 -6.64 21.22 -35.03
N LYS A 659 -6.06 22.16 -35.79
CA LYS A 659 -5.92 22.07 -37.25
C LYS A 659 -4.99 20.95 -37.71
N ASN A 660 -3.98 20.61 -36.92
CA ASN A 660 -2.96 19.62 -37.27
C ASN A 660 -3.10 18.29 -36.48
N TRP A 661 -4.21 18.09 -35.75
CA TRP A 661 -4.39 16.98 -34.80
C TRP A 661 -4.05 15.58 -35.35
N ASN A 662 -4.36 15.32 -36.62
CA ASN A 662 -4.11 14.04 -37.28
C ASN A 662 -2.62 13.67 -37.45
N ILE A 663 -1.68 14.61 -37.32
CA ILE A 663 -0.23 14.33 -37.36
C ILE A 663 0.45 14.39 -35.99
N VAL A 664 -0.21 14.99 -34.98
CA VAL A 664 0.32 15.13 -33.61
C VAL A 664 0.44 13.75 -32.96
N CYS A 665 1.66 13.38 -32.55
CA CYS A 665 1.95 12.08 -31.91
C CYS A 665 2.49 12.25 -30.49
N GLY A 666 3.45 13.16 -30.29
CA GLY A 666 3.90 13.59 -28.96
C GLY A 666 4.55 14.97 -29.02
N LEU A 667 3.99 15.93 -28.26
CA LEU A 667 4.49 17.30 -28.12
C LEU A 667 4.48 17.68 -26.64
N SER A 668 5.54 18.36 -26.21
CA SER A 668 5.65 18.96 -24.87
C SER A 668 5.51 20.47 -24.98
N PHE A 669 4.95 21.12 -23.97
CA PHE A 669 4.73 22.57 -23.92
C PHE A 669 5.16 23.11 -22.56
N LEU A 670 5.94 24.19 -22.57
CA LEU A 670 6.28 24.96 -21.36
C LEU A 670 6.03 26.45 -21.60
N PRO A 671 5.62 27.22 -20.56
CA PRO A 671 5.67 28.67 -20.62
C PRO A 671 7.08 29.15 -20.97
N ARG A 672 7.21 30.12 -21.89
CA ARG A 672 8.52 30.70 -22.25
C ARG A 672 9.18 31.31 -21.02
N ASP A 673 8.39 32.00 -20.19
CA ASP A 673 8.83 32.78 -19.04
C ASP A 673 7.94 32.45 -17.83
N ASN A 674 8.43 31.64 -16.89
CA ASN A 674 7.88 31.46 -15.52
C ASN A 674 8.78 30.51 -14.69
N HIS A 675 10.03 30.91 -14.44
CA HIS A 675 11.05 30.05 -13.80
C HIS A 675 11.71 30.73 -12.60
N VAL A 676 11.00 30.84 -11.47
CA VAL A 676 11.55 31.32 -10.19
C VAL A 676 12.39 30.23 -9.49
N TYR A 677 13.21 29.50 -10.25
CA TYR A 677 14.06 28.41 -9.78
C TYR A 677 15.45 28.94 -9.42
N ARG A 678 15.72 29.09 -8.11
CA ARG A 678 16.97 29.66 -7.57
C ARG A 678 18.28 29.06 -8.12
N LEU A 679 18.27 27.80 -8.56
CA LEU A 679 19.38 27.12 -9.23
C LEU A 679 18.88 26.42 -10.50
N ALA A 680 18.33 27.23 -11.43
CA ALA A 680 17.84 26.80 -12.72
C ALA A 680 18.95 26.09 -13.54
N PRO A 681 18.66 24.98 -14.26
CA PRO A 681 19.66 24.24 -15.04
C PRO A 681 20.30 25.02 -16.21
N TYR A 682 19.60 26.06 -16.66
CA TYR A 682 20.08 27.08 -17.60
C TYR A 682 19.61 28.45 -17.08
N GLU A 683 20.44 29.48 -17.23
CA GLU A 683 20.12 30.87 -16.89
C GLU A 683 20.77 31.81 -17.91
N GLU A 684 19.96 32.60 -18.62
CA GLU A 684 20.43 33.63 -19.56
C GLU A 684 21.12 34.78 -18.81
N ILE A 685 22.27 35.23 -19.32
CA ILE A 685 23.10 36.28 -18.72
C ILE A 685 23.64 37.23 -19.79
N ASP A 686 24.16 38.39 -19.37
CA ASP A 686 24.91 39.29 -20.25
C ASP A 686 26.39 38.87 -20.43
N GLU A 687 27.03 39.48 -21.43
CA GLU A 687 28.43 39.28 -21.81
C GLU A 687 29.43 39.64 -20.67
N ALA A 688 29.14 40.68 -19.89
CA ALA A 688 30.00 41.11 -18.79
C ALA A 688 29.97 40.12 -17.63
N LYS A 689 28.80 39.53 -17.35
CA LYS A 689 28.61 38.43 -16.41
C LYS A 689 29.28 37.15 -16.90
N TYR A 690 29.19 36.85 -18.21
CA TYR A 690 29.90 35.73 -18.83
C TYR A 690 31.43 35.86 -18.64
N GLU A 691 32.03 36.99 -19.04
CA GLU A 691 33.47 37.24 -18.87
C GLU A 691 33.93 37.27 -17.40
N THR A 692 33.06 37.69 -16.49
CA THR A 692 33.33 37.63 -15.04
C THR A 692 33.35 36.18 -14.53
N LEU A 693 32.45 35.33 -14.99
CA LEU A 693 32.42 33.91 -14.63
C LEU A 693 33.54 33.12 -15.30
N ARG A 694 33.85 33.39 -16.58
CA ARG A 694 34.86 32.67 -17.39
C ARG A 694 36.23 32.64 -16.72
N LYS A 695 36.62 33.73 -16.04
CA LYS A 695 37.89 33.85 -15.28
C LYS A 695 38.07 32.81 -14.17
N HIS A 696 36.98 32.29 -13.59
CA HIS A 696 37.05 31.22 -12.59
C HIS A 696 37.46 29.86 -13.19
N TRP A 697 37.41 29.73 -14.51
CA TRP A 697 37.75 28.52 -15.25
C TRP A 697 39.12 28.60 -15.96
N GLU A 698 39.73 29.79 -16.08
CA GLU A 698 41.03 30.02 -16.77
C GLU A 698 42.23 29.32 -16.11
N HIS A 699 42.08 28.82 -14.88
CA HIS A 699 43.14 28.15 -14.11
C HIS A 699 42.80 26.68 -13.75
N VAL A 700 41.68 26.16 -14.26
CA VAL A 700 41.20 24.80 -13.94
C VAL A 700 41.96 23.78 -14.79
N ASP A 701 42.80 22.99 -14.13
CA ASP A 701 43.54 21.90 -14.73
C ASP A 701 42.83 20.56 -14.43
N PHE A 702 42.20 19.98 -15.45
CA PHE A 702 41.51 18.69 -15.35
C PHE A 702 42.47 17.49 -15.26
N SER A 703 43.76 17.62 -15.60
CA SER A 703 44.71 16.51 -15.50
C SER A 703 44.95 16.06 -14.06
N LYS A 704 44.70 16.96 -13.09
CA LYS A 704 44.76 16.71 -11.65
C LYS A 704 43.71 15.70 -11.16
N ILE A 705 42.71 15.32 -11.95
CA ILE A 705 41.67 14.36 -11.53
C ILE A 705 42.28 13.04 -11.03
N MET A 706 43.39 12.62 -11.65
CA MET A 706 44.19 11.44 -11.27
C MET A 706 44.72 11.45 -9.82
N ALA A 707 44.76 12.62 -9.15
CA ALA A 707 45.15 12.73 -7.75
C ALA A 707 43.97 12.56 -6.76
N TYR A 708 42.74 12.74 -7.25
CA TYR A 708 41.50 12.60 -6.49
C TYR A 708 40.86 11.22 -6.71
N GLU A 709 40.75 10.79 -7.97
CA GLU A 709 40.19 9.51 -8.43
C GLU A 709 41.18 8.36 -8.20
N LYS A 710 41.41 8.02 -6.93
CA LYS A 710 42.37 6.98 -6.49
C LYS A 710 41.88 5.55 -6.71
N ALA A 711 40.60 5.41 -6.98
CA ALA A 711 39.90 4.20 -7.42
C ALA A 711 38.70 4.67 -8.23
N ASP A 712 38.11 3.76 -9.01
CA ASP A 712 36.84 4.00 -9.69
C ASP A 712 35.73 4.21 -8.64
N GLU A 713 35.29 5.46 -8.46
CA GLU A 713 34.16 5.83 -7.59
C GLU A 713 32.80 5.65 -8.31
N GLN A 714 32.79 5.31 -9.60
CA GLN A 714 31.58 5.18 -10.42
C GLN A 714 30.96 3.77 -10.29
N ASP A 715 30.12 3.57 -9.28
CA ASP A 715 29.24 2.39 -9.23
C ASP A 715 28.14 2.49 -10.31
N LEU A 716 28.52 2.27 -11.58
CA LEU A 716 27.68 2.28 -12.79
C LEU A 716 26.51 1.28 -12.74
N LYS A 717 26.38 0.48 -11.67
CA LYS A 717 25.21 -0.35 -11.37
C LYS A 717 24.09 0.43 -10.67
N ARG A 718 24.37 1.66 -10.22
CA ARG A 718 23.41 2.59 -9.59
C ARG A 718 22.94 3.69 -10.53
N GLU A 719 23.79 4.14 -11.45
CA GLU A 719 23.40 5.15 -12.43
C GLU A 719 22.58 4.54 -13.58
N LEU A 720 21.30 4.90 -13.64
CA LEU A 720 20.42 4.50 -14.73
C LEU A 720 20.86 5.19 -16.03
N ALA A 721 21.07 4.41 -17.10
CA ALA A 721 21.53 4.90 -18.41
C ALA A 721 20.58 5.90 -19.11
N CYS A 722 19.41 6.19 -18.51
CA CYS A 722 18.46 7.23 -18.89
C CYS A 722 18.05 8.09 -17.67
N ALA A 723 19.03 8.65 -16.95
CA ALA A 723 18.85 9.60 -15.83
C ALA A 723 18.34 10.99 -16.28
N GLY A 724 17.23 11.00 -17.02
CA GLY A 724 16.54 12.19 -17.52
C GLY A 724 15.02 12.00 -17.50
N GLY A 725 14.46 11.80 -16.31
CA GLY A 725 13.02 11.54 -16.11
C GLY A 725 12.66 10.17 -15.52
N VAL A 726 13.65 9.34 -15.15
CA VAL A 726 13.49 8.01 -14.52
C VAL A 726 12.92 6.95 -15.47
N CYS A 727 13.75 6.45 -16.38
CA CYS A 727 13.50 5.21 -17.10
C CYS A 727 14.02 4.02 -16.28
N GLU A 728 13.22 3.53 -15.34
CA GLU A 728 13.44 2.26 -14.62
C GLU A 728 12.96 1.06 -15.46
N ILE A 729 13.61 -0.10 -15.27
CA ILE A 729 13.34 -1.38 -15.96
C ILE A 729 12.87 -2.43 -14.95
#